data_AF-A0A5T5CIQ4-F1
#
_entry.id   AF-A0A5T5CIQ4-F1
#
_cell.length_a   1.000
_cell.length_b   1.000
_cell.length_c   1.000
_cell.angle_alpha   90.00
_cell.angle_beta   90.00
_cell.angle_gamma   90.00
#
_symmetry.space_group_name_H-M   'P 1'
#
loop_
_entity.id
_entity.type
_entity.pdbx_description
1 polymer ?
#
loop_
_entity_poly.entity_id
_entity_poly.type
_entity_poly.pdbx_seq_one_letter_code
_entity_poly.pdbx_strand_id
1 'polypeptide(L)'
;MANGNALVVSGGNITAGKDISLTGTAKAGTSTGLNLVNATLNATTANLSGISTNAGTGFTLNNVTLAGGIEKGKNVSFSSAGSGKAVTNVIGSGVLNATTTEALMKVGIENNTQISASGITLGGSGDDWTQNYTSTKGGGWIFDGATVSKTGNISLQGVGFVNSSVTAGQDLTINNGDTSLTVQNTTLNATAGNISLTGNAGITLSGNSTVTAGKDITLNVSAGGVNITGKSDNERMNISSTAGNITFTANNPGAGDVTGINLQFVNVSVGGNGRIELNSTVHNGSLRAKGIALDSVNLTTGGGNVSVTAVSNGTAVYGKEVVITSGDSINVTTSGKSSGYSYASSNFVNSSFTAKNNISFTATDKEDAGKPMQAALGFYGNTAFNATDTVLKGHHTNPGGVGNFGSIGVALGANAGSGTGNIVVNGNLSVDGSVMDSGAGVTVGANMTVSGTTDIKGHSATGKGVSFTTSMDYAPTPVNLTINISGGGSISGTSDTGIGLLNGNKNNVINITTGTGNALTLTGNSTSSTGVQLDGTVNAAQGDLTVNGSSGNGTGVDASGASLNNATIHGNSTSGAGVNVSESTLNNVTVNGSTANGTGVDITGNLTSTGSTTVNGNATGMGSGVDLAGNVTGGTVNGSSTDGTGVNVSGNSTLTDVTVNGNTTSGTGVDISGNLTNQGNTTITGNSGSGAGVGLNGTVTGGSLVGNSVSGPGLYVTGNSTLNGVDVTDSSQSGPGTQKDSAELRRQVYERQQQLSRSDTVRDAYRASGYRVEEKPVSVEICTDGECRTLETGYADAPKAR
;
A
#
# COMPACT_ATOMS: atom_id res chain seq x y z
N MET A 1 -41.08 -13.17 -40.83
CA MET A 1 -39.86 -12.95 -40.03
C MET A 1 -38.72 -12.66 -40.98
N ALA A 2 -38.05 -11.52 -40.84
CA ALA A 2 -36.92 -11.13 -41.67
C ALA A 2 -35.60 -11.09 -40.88
N ASN A 3 -34.46 -11.29 -41.57
CA ASN A 3 -33.11 -11.15 -41.00
C ASN A 3 -32.62 -9.68 -40.97
N GLY A 4 -33.47 -8.72 -41.36
CA GLY A 4 -33.24 -7.27 -41.32
C GLY A 4 -34.52 -6.54 -40.87
N ASN A 5 -34.68 -5.26 -41.22
CA ASN A 5 -35.93 -4.53 -40.93
C ASN A 5 -37.14 -5.31 -41.48
N ALA A 6 -38.17 -5.52 -40.67
CA ALA A 6 -39.24 -6.44 -41.06
C ALA A 6 -40.32 -5.80 -41.93
N LEU A 7 -40.72 -4.56 -41.64
CA LEU A 7 -41.59 -3.77 -42.50
C LEU A 7 -41.07 -2.32 -42.56
N VAL A 8 -40.76 -1.84 -43.78
CA VAL A 8 -40.30 -0.46 -44.01
C VAL A 8 -41.27 0.24 -44.95
N VAL A 9 -41.77 1.40 -44.54
CA VAL A 9 -42.53 2.32 -45.41
C VAL A 9 -41.74 3.63 -45.46
N SER A 10 -41.28 4.01 -46.66
CA SER A 10 -40.47 5.21 -46.87
C SER A 10 -41.04 6.06 -47.99
N GLY A 11 -41.32 7.35 -47.73
CA GLY A 11 -41.72 8.31 -48.77
C GLY A 11 -43.11 8.09 -49.39
N GLY A 12 -43.98 7.28 -48.76
CA GLY A 12 -45.27 6.85 -49.32
C GLY A 12 -46.50 7.38 -48.57
N ASN A 13 -47.64 7.43 -49.26
CA ASN A 13 -48.96 7.70 -48.68
C ASN A 13 -49.79 6.40 -48.62
N ILE A 14 -50.17 5.96 -47.42
CA ILE A 14 -51.08 4.82 -47.22
C ILE A 14 -52.43 5.37 -46.80
N THR A 15 -53.47 5.14 -47.61
CA THR A 15 -54.84 5.59 -47.32
C THR A 15 -55.79 4.40 -47.27
N ALA A 16 -56.61 4.31 -46.22
CA ALA A 16 -57.66 3.31 -46.08
C ALA A 16 -58.96 3.98 -45.62
N GLY A 17 -60.11 3.56 -46.15
CA GLY A 17 -61.41 4.13 -45.78
C GLY A 17 -61.83 3.85 -44.33
N LYS A 18 -61.23 2.85 -43.67
CA LYS A 18 -61.54 2.45 -42.30
C LYS A 18 -60.29 2.26 -41.45
N ASP A 19 -59.60 1.12 -41.58
CA ASP A 19 -58.52 0.73 -40.66
C ASP A 19 -57.20 0.51 -41.40
N ILE A 20 -56.08 0.97 -40.82
CA ILE A 20 -54.72 0.58 -41.23
C ILE A 20 -54.14 -0.33 -40.15
N SER A 21 -53.64 -1.52 -40.52
CA SER A 21 -52.92 -2.40 -39.60
C SER A 21 -51.56 -2.76 -40.18
N LEU A 22 -50.49 -2.31 -39.54
CA LEU A 22 -49.11 -2.57 -39.95
C LEU A 22 -48.40 -3.36 -38.85
N THR A 23 -47.92 -4.56 -39.19
CA THR A 23 -47.17 -5.42 -38.27
C THR A 23 -45.86 -5.86 -38.90
N GLY A 24 -44.75 -5.63 -38.21
CA GLY A 24 -43.44 -6.11 -38.62
C GLY A 24 -42.76 -6.92 -37.52
N THR A 25 -42.21 -8.09 -37.85
CA THR A 25 -41.47 -8.96 -36.92
C THR A 25 -40.07 -9.27 -37.45
N ALA A 26 -39.06 -8.70 -36.80
CA ALA A 26 -37.64 -8.87 -37.12
C ALA A 26 -36.97 -9.84 -36.14
N LYS A 27 -36.10 -10.72 -36.65
CA LYS A 27 -35.52 -11.85 -35.90
C LYS A 27 -34.03 -11.67 -35.55
N ALA A 28 -33.31 -10.78 -36.24
CA ALA A 28 -31.83 -10.75 -36.20
C ALA A 28 -31.25 -9.37 -35.89
N GLY A 29 -30.20 -9.30 -35.06
CA GLY A 29 -29.35 -8.10 -34.88
C GLY A 29 -30.08 -6.84 -34.39
N THR A 30 -29.54 -5.66 -34.73
CA THR A 30 -30.07 -4.31 -34.43
C THR A 30 -31.23 -3.90 -35.36
N SER A 31 -32.04 -4.86 -35.81
CA SER A 31 -33.11 -4.62 -36.79
C SER A 31 -34.33 -3.93 -36.19
N THR A 32 -35.10 -3.25 -37.04
CA THR A 32 -36.36 -2.59 -36.67
C THR A 32 -37.54 -3.47 -37.06
N GLY A 33 -38.49 -3.69 -36.14
CA GLY A 33 -39.74 -4.38 -36.43
C GLY A 33 -40.57 -3.64 -37.48
N LEU A 34 -40.99 -2.42 -37.16
CA LEU A 34 -41.76 -1.53 -38.05
C LEU A 34 -41.06 -0.19 -38.22
N ASN A 35 -40.61 0.16 -39.43
CA ASN A 35 -39.91 1.40 -39.72
C ASN A 35 -40.72 2.28 -40.68
N LEU A 36 -41.33 3.34 -40.17
CA LEU A 36 -42.08 4.33 -40.94
C LEU A 36 -41.24 5.61 -41.03
N VAL A 37 -40.86 6.01 -42.23
CA VAL A 37 -40.00 7.17 -42.47
C VAL A 37 -40.58 8.03 -43.59
N ASN A 38 -40.73 9.35 -43.37
CA ASN A 38 -41.24 10.27 -44.40
C ASN A 38 -42.57 9.80 -45.02
N ALA A 39 -43.49 9.27 -44.21
CA ALA A 39 -44.71 8.61 -44.68
C ALA A 39 -45.99 9.31 -44.18
N THR A 40 -47.06 9.25 -44.96
CA THR A 40 -48.40 9.72 -44.55
C THR A 40 -49.34 8.53 -44.42
N LEU A 41 -50.03 8.41 -43.28
CA LEU A 41 -51.09 7.42 -43.06
C LEU A 41 -52.42 8.14 -42.89
N ASN A 42 -53.44 7.76 -43.65
CA ASN A 42 -54.79 8.35 -43.60
C ASN A 42 -55.85 7.25 -43.44
N ALA A 43 -56.50 7.21 -42.27
CA ALA A 43 -57.54 6.22 -41.95
C ALA A 43 -58.45 6.70 -40.80
N THR A 44 -59.50 5.93 -40.50
CA THR A 44 -60.35 6.15 -39.32
C THR A 44 -59.66 5.63 -38.04
N THR A 45 -59.03 4.46 -38.11
CA THR A 45 -58.21 3.89 -37.01
C THR A 45 -56.90 3.30 -37.53
N ALA A 46 -55.89 3.16 -36.67
CA ALA A 46 -54.66 2.45 -37.02
C ALA A 46 -54.10 1.58 -35.88
N ASN A 47 -53.57 0.42 -36.22
CA ASN A 47 -52.82 -0.48 -35.34
C ASN A 47 -51.41 -0.63 -35.88
N LEU A 48 -50.42 -0.12 -35.13
CA LEU A 48 -49.02 -0.11 -35.51
C LEU A 48 -48.23 -1.00 -34.54
N SER A 49 -47.78 -2.15 -35.03
CA SER A 49 -47.06 -3.13 -34.23
C SER A 49 -45.68 -3.43 -34.81
N GLY A 50 -44.66 -3.29 -33.97
CA GLY A 50 -43.28 -3.53 -34.35
C GLY A 50 -42.59 -4.41 -33.33
N ILE A 51 -42.15 -5.59 -33.77
CA ILE A 51 -41.52 -6.61 -32.93
C ILE A 51 -40.07 -6.80 -33.39
N SER A 52 -39.12 -6.60 -32.49
CA SER A 52 -37.74 -7.08 -32.66
C SER A 52 -37.39 -8.05 -31.54
N THR A 53 -37.08 -9.30 -31.86
CA THR A 53 -36.97 -10.36 -30.84
C THR A 53 -35.67 -10.34 -30.04
N ASN A 54 -34.68 -9.51 -30.40
CA ASN A 54 -33.37 -9.49 -29.74
C ASN A 54 -32.94 -8.07 -29.31
N ALA A 55 -32.55 -7.21 -30.26
CA ALA A 55 -32.08 -5.84 -30.03
C ALA A 55 -32.56 -4.90 -31.16
N GLY A 56 -32.30 -3.59 -31.04
CA GLY A 56 -32.73 -2.59 -32.04
C GLY A 56 -34.03 -1.91 -31.64
N THR A 57 -34.91 -1.63 -32.61
CA THR A 57 -36.18 -0.93 -32.33
C THR A 57 -37.41 -1.76 -32.63
N GLY A 58 -38.46 -1.60 -31.81
CA GLY A 58 -39.73 -2.27 -32.03
C GLY A 58 -40.41 -1.63 -33.21
N PHE A 59 -40.81 -0.36 -33.03
CA PHE A 59 -41.23 0.52 -34.11
C PHE A 59 -40.47 1.86 -34.09
N THR A 60 -40.30 2.44 -35.28
CA THR A 60 -39.76 3.79 -35.49
C THR A 60 -40.72 4.57 -36.38
N LEU A 61 -41.16 5.75 -35.93
CA LEU A 61 -41.96 6.70 -36.69
C LEU A 61 -41.16 7.99 -36.86
N ASN A 62 -40.43 8.13 -37.95
CA ASN A 62 -39.61 9.31 -38.21
C ASN A 62 -40.22 10.15 -39.33
N ASN A 63 -40.54 11.42 -39.04
CA ASN A 63 -41.20 12.33 -39.99
C ASN A 63 -42.48 11.69 -40.60
N VAL A 64 -43.37 11.19 -39.73
CA VAL A 64 -44.62 10.54 -40.12
C VAL A 64 -45.79 11.48 -39.91
N THR A 65 -46.66 11.61 -40.92
CA THR A 65 -47.91 12.36 -40.82
C THR A 65 -49.08 11.39 -40.65
N LEU A 66 -49.84 11.54 -39.56
CA LEU A 66 -51.10 10.83 -39.33
C LEU A 66 -52.25 11.78 -39.66
N ALA A 67 -53.16 11.36 -40.55
CA ALA A 67 -54.27 12.15 -41.08
C ALA A 67 -55.62 11.41 -40.97
N GLY A 68 -56.73 12.12 -41.16
CA GLY A 68 -58.07 11.56 -41.02
C GLY A 68 -58.44 11.31 -39.55
N GLY A 69 -59.11 10.20 -39.26
CA GLY A 69 -59.51 9.84 -37.89
C GLY A 69 -58.34 9.51 -36.95
N ILE A 70 -57.15 9.25 -37.49
CA ILE A 70 -55.92 8.97 -36.73
C ILE A 70 -55.02 10.19 -36.51
N GLU A 71 -55.48 11.39 -36.88
CA GLU A 71 -54.71 12.62 -36.74
C GLU A 71 -54.15 12.79 -35.31
N LYS A 72 -52.86 13.15 -35.27
CA LYS A 72 -52.08 13.30 -34.03
C LYS A 72 -52.17 12.11 -33.07
N GLY A 73 -52.47 10.90 -33.57
CA GLY A 73 -52.53 9.68 -32.77
C GLY A 73 -53.87 9.42 -32.07
N LYS A 74 -54.95 10.15 -32.36
CA LYS A 74 -56.23 10.05 -31.64
C LYS A 74 -56.82 8.64 -31.59
N ASN A 75 -56.78 7.91 -32.70
CA ASN A 75 -57.32 6.55 -32.84
C ASN A 75 -56.22 5.55 -33.26
N VAL A 76 -55.04 5.67 -32.65
CA VAL A 76 -53.87 4.82 -32.97
C VAL A 76 -53.47 3.96 -31.78
N SER A 77 -53.32 2.66 -32.03
CA SER A 77 -52.74 1.72 -31.08
C SER A 77 -51.30 1.43 -31.46
N PHE A 78 -50.39 1.56 -30.49
CA PHE A 78 -48.98 1.16 -30.62
C PHE A 78 -48.72 -0.09 -29.80
N SER A 79 -47.94 -1.03 -30.32
CA SER A 79 -47.47 -2.18 -29.55
C SER A 79 -46.11 -2.68 -30.02
N SER A 80 -45.28 -3.05 -29.07
CA SER A 80 -44.04 -3.81 -29.29
C SER A 80 -44.03 -5.14 -28.56
N ALA A 81 -45.21 -5.65 -28.18
CA ALA A 81 -45.38 -6.92 -27.48
C ALA A 81 -44.65 -8.08 -28.18
N GLY A 82 -43.86 -8.83 -27.42
CA GLY A 82 -43.00 -9.90 -27.94
C GLY A 82 -41.61 -9.44 -28.37
N SER A 83 -41.28 -8.15 -28.25
CA SER A 83 -39.91 -7.67 -28.46
C SER A 83 -38.99 -8.06 -27.29
N GLY A 84 -37.68 -8.12 -27.56
CA GLY A 84 -36.66 -8.31 -26.53
C GLY A 84 -36.61 -7.13 -25.55
N LYS A 85 -36.14 -7.37 -24.31
CA LYS A 85 -36.10 -6.33 -23.25
C LYS A 85 -35.26 -5.10 -23.61
N ALA A 86 -34.20 -5.27 -24.41
CA ALA A 86 -33.29 -4.20 -24.82
C ALA A 86 -33.85 -3.34 -25.97
N VAL A 87 -35.01 -3.70 -26.52
CA VAL A 87 -35.62 -2.97 -27.64
C VAL A 87 -36.23 -1.66 -27.15
N THR A 88 -36.05 -0.61 -27.94
CA THR A 88 -36.65 0.72 -27.71
C THR A 88 -37.51 1.12 -28.89
N ASN A 89 -38.63 1.80 -28.67
CA ASN A 89 -39.46 2.37 -29.72
C ASN A 89 -39.15 3.86 -29.91
N VAL A 90 -39.41 4.39 -31.10
CA VAL A 90 -39.20 5.80 -31.42
C VAL A 90 -40.44 6.40 -32.06
N ILE A 91 -40.95 7.48 -31.47
CA ILE A 91 -42.02 8.32 -32.00
C ILE A 91 -41.44 9.72 -32.25
N GLY A 92 -41.26 10.06 -33.52
CA GLY A 92 -40.67 11.33 -33.95
C GLY A 92 -41.61 12.53 -33.79
N SER A 93 -41.05 13.71 -34.07
CA SER A 93 -41.74 14.99 -33.92
C SER A 93 -43.00 15.07 -34.77
N GLY A 94 -44.06 15.69 -34.23
CA GLY A 94 -45.28 15.99 -34.96
C GLY A 94 -46.25 14.81 -35.15
N VAL A 95 -45.86 13.59 -34.77
CA VAL A 95 -46.72 12.39 -34.81
C VAL A 95 -47.85 12.47 -33.78
N LEU A 96 -47.53 12.92 -32.56
CA LEU A 96 -48.47 13.07 -31.45
C LEU A 96 -48.61 14.54 -31.03
N ASN A 97 -49.60 14.85 -30.19
CA ASN A 97 -49.76 16.12 -29.50
C ASN A 97 -49.80 15.88 -27.97
N ALA A 98 -49.88 16.95 -27.16
CA ALA A 98 -49.85 16.82 -25.71
C ALA A 98 -50.95 15.87 -25.16
N THR A 99 -52.18 16.00 -25.65
CA THR A 99 -53.32 15.20 -25.22
C THR A 99 -53.15 13.72 -25.56
N THR A 100 -52.73 13.40 -26.79
CA THR A 100 -52.59 12.01 -27.23
C THR A 100 -51.34 11.35 -26.67
N THR A 101 -50.25 12.11 -26.45
CA THR A 101 -49.08 11.64 -25.71
C THR A 101 -49.46 11.29 -24.27
N GLU A 102 -50.20 12.14 -23.57
CA GLU A 102 -50.64 11.83 -22.20
C GLU A 102 -51.58 10.62 -22.13
N ALA A 103 -52.52 10.50 -23.08
CA ALA A 103 -53.40 9.34 -23.19
C ALA A 103 -52.61 8.04 -23.44
N LEU A 104 -51.63 8.07 -24.34
CA LEU A 104 -50.77 6.93 -24.63
C LEU A 104 -49.96 6.51 -23.40
N MET A 105 -49.39 7.46 -22.66
CA MET A 105 -48.61 7.17 -21.46
C MET A 105 -49.43 6.51 -20.34
N LYS A 106 -50.71 6.89 -20.19
CA LYS A 106 -51.64 6.25 -19.24
C LYS A 106 -51.98 4.82 -19.62
N VAL A 107 -52.06 4.51 -20.92
CA VAL A 107 -52.32 3.15 -21.42
C VAL A 107 -51.10 2.24 -21.26
N GLY A 108 -49.89 2.82 -21.34
CA GLY A 108 -48.64 2.08 -21.23
C GLY A 108 -48.24 1.36 -22.51
N ILE A 109 -46.96 1.03 -22.60
CA ILE A 109 -46.31 0.36 -23.72
C ILE A 109 -45.37 -0.73 -23.21
N GLU A 110 -45.09 -1.75 -24.03
CA GLU A 110 -44.35 -2.95 -23.64
C GLU A 110 -42.83 -2.73 -23.52
N ASN A 111 -42.27 -1.80 -24.29
CA ASN A 111 -40.84 -1.48 -24.31
C ASN A 111 -40.59 0.01 -24.16
N ASN A 112 -39.40 0.38 -23.67
CA ASN A 112 -39.01 1.78 -23.53
C ASN A 112 -39.29 2.54 -24.83
N THR A 113 -39.91 3.71 -24.74
CA THR A 113 -40.33 4.46 -25.92
C THR A 113 -39.85 5.90 -25.82
N GLN A 114 -38.99 6.28 -26.76
CA GLN A 114 -38.56 7.67 -26.94
C GLN A 114 -39.61 8.42 -27.74
N ILE A 115 -40.12 9.51 -27.18
CA ILE A 115 -41.11 10.39 -27.80
C ILE A 115 -40.47 11.77 -27.97
N SER A 116 -40.45 12.27 -29.20
CA SER A 116 -40.12 13.66 -29.45
C SER A 116 -41.16 14.57 -28.80
N ALA A 117 -40.72 15.33 -27.81
CA ALA A 117 -41.48 16.35 -27.11
C ALA A 117 -41.26 17.76 -27.70
N SER A 118 -40.45 17.86 -28.77
CA SER A 118 -40.22 19.13 -29.47
C SER A 118 -41.54 19.69 -30.02
N GLY A 119 -41.91 20.89 -29.56
CA GLY A 119 -43.18 21.53 -29.93
C GLY A 119 -44.42 20.97 -29.21
N ILE A 120 -44.25 20.09 -28.22
CA ILE A 120 -45.34 19.59 -27.36
C ILE A 120 -45.29 20.31 -26.01
N THR A 121 -46.38 20.95 -25.60
CA THR A 121 -46.52 21.54 -24.27
C THR A 121 -46.84 20.48 -23.23
N LEU A 122 -45.84 20.06 -22.47
CA LEU A 122 -45.98 19.10 -21.37
C LEU A 122 -46.19 19.80 -20.03
N GLY A 123 -46.76 19.09 -19.05
CA GLY A 123 -46.84 19.54 -17.66
C GLY A 123 -48.11 20.30 -17.25
N GLY A 124 -49.12 20.41 -18.13
CA GLY A 124 -50.39 21.09 -17.81
C GLY A 124 -50.23 22.60 -17.54
N SER A 125 -51.30 23.26 -17.11
CA SER A 125 -51.33 24.73 -16.91
C SER A 125 -51.05 25.19 -15.47
N GLY A 126 -50.96 24.28 -14.50
CA GLY A 126 -50.72 24.62 -13.09
C GLY A 126 -49.26 24.92 -12.76
N ASP A 127 -49.03 25.37 -11.53
CA ASP A 127 -47.69 25.65 -10.99
C ASP A 127 -46.84 24.38 -10.81
N ASP A 128 -47.49 23.24 -10.51
CA ASP A 128 -46.84 21.94 -10.34
C ASP A 128 -46.97 21.05 -11.58
N TRP A 129 -46.07 20.08 -11.72
CA TRP A 129 -46.21 18.96 -12.63
C TRP A 129 -45.99 17.63 -11.90
N THR A 130 -47.08 17.01 -11.47
CA THR A 130 -47.06 15.75 -10.71
C THR A 130 -47.73 14.65 -11.49
N GLN A 131 -46.97 13.64 -11.95
CA GLN A 131 -47.52 12.54 -12.73
C GLN A 131 -46.77 11.21 -12.53
N ASN A 132 -47.51 10.11 -12.59
CA ASN A 132 -46.94 8.76 -12.65
C ASN A 132 -47.22 8.14 -14.03
N TYR A 133 -46.15 7.96 -14.81
CA TYR A 133 -46.19 7.38 -16.15
C TYR A 133 -45.63 5.95 -16.20
N THR A 134 -45.47 5.30 -15.04
CA THR A 134 -45.01 3.92 -14.97
C THR A 134 -45.98 3.00 -15.73
N SER A 135 -45.49 2.37 -16.79
CA SER A 135 -46.28 1.45 -17.61
C SER A 135 -46.49 0.12 -16.89
N THR A 136 -47.73 -0.33 -16.81
CA THR A 136 -48.07 -1.70 -16.36
C THR A 136 -47.66 -2.78 -17.35
N LYS A 137 -47.33 -2.40 -18.60
CA LYS A 137 -46.87 -3.30 -19.65
C LYS A 137 -45.34 -3.48 -19.67
N GLY A 138 -44.60 -2.74 -18.84
CA GLY A 138 -43.16 -2.91 -18.63
C GLY A 138 -42.25 -1.86 -19.27
N GLY A 139 -42.69 -1.13 -20.30
CA GLY A 139 -41.88 -0.11 -20.98
C GLY A 139 -41.90 1.27 -20.30
N GLY A 140 -40.75 1.94 -20.19
CA GLY A 140 -40.65 3.33 -19.74
C GLY A 140 -40.82 4.36 -20.86
N TRP A 141 -40.89 5.63 -20.49
CA TRP A 141 -40.98 6.75 -21.43
C TRP A 141 -39.71 7.58 -21.42
N ILE A 142 -39.27 8.07 -22.58
CA ILE A 142 -38.11 8.97 -22.69
C ILE A 142 -38.53 10.16 -23.52
N PHE A 143 -38.55 11.36 -22.93
CA PHE A 143 -38.86 12.58 -23.66
C PHE A 143 -37.61 13.12 -24.34
N ASP A 144 -37.70 13.36 -25.65
CA ASP A 144 -36.63 13.94 -26.46
C ASP A 144 -36.97 15.37 -26.89
N GLY A 145 -36.19 16.36 -26.46
CA GLY A 145 -36.45 17.77 -26.74
C GLY A 145 -37.58 18.39 -25.92
N ALA A 146 -37.86 17.90 -24.72
CA ALA A 146 -38.84 18.51 -23.83
C ALA A 146 -38.28 19.82 -23.25
N THR A 147 -39.10 20.87 -23.23
CA THR A 147 -38.77 22.14 -22.57
C THR A 147 -39.89 22.48 -21.59
N VAL A 148 -39.65 22.32 -20.30
CA VAL A 148 -40.64 22.52 -19.24
C VAL A 148 -40.07 23.43 -18.15
N SER A 149 -40.84 24.44 -17.79
CA SER A 149 -40.55 25.31 -16.65
C SER A 149 -41.81 25.46 -15.80
N LYS A 150 -41.67 25.23 -14.50
CA LYS A 150 -42.72 25.29 -13.49
C LYS A 150 -42.27 26.15 -12.33
N THR A 151 -43.19 26.90 -11.74
CA THR A 151 -42.96 27.74 -10.54
C THR A 151 -43.01 26.91 -9.26
N GLY A 152 -43.77 25.83 -9.25
CA GLY A 152 -43.88 24.89 -8.14
C GLY A 152 -42.95 23.69 -8.28
N ASN A 153 -43.43 22.53 -7.83
CA ASN A 153 -42.71 21.26 -7.83
C ASN A 153 -42.92 20.51 -9.16
N ILE A 154 -41.91 19.73 -9.55
CA ILE A 154 -42.05 18.71 -10.59
C ILE A 154 -41.81 17.35 -9.93
N SER A 155 -42.78 16.44 -10.01
CA SER A 155 -42.71 15.10 -9.41
C SER A 155 -43.18 14.04 -10.41
N LEU A 156 -42.23 13.33 -11.02
CA LEU A 156 -42.49 12.40 -12.12
C LEU A 156 -42.06 10.97 -11.79
N GLN A 157 -42.75 9.99 -12.36
CA GLN A 157 -42.36 8.57 -12.31
C GLN A 157 -42.46 7.92 -13.68
N GLY A 158 -41.57 6.97 -13.98
CA GLY A 158 -41.56 6.19 -15.21
C GLY A 158 -41.05 6.94 -16.45
N VAL A 159 -40.27 8.01 -16.25
CA VAL A 159 -39.78 8.89 -17.34
C VAL A 159 -38.27 9.07 -17.32
N GLY A 160 -37.69 9.26 -18.50
CA GLY A 160 -36.34 9.74 -18.74
C GLY A 160 -36.35 10.93 -19.71
N PHE A 161 -35.18 11.53 -19.90
CA PHE A 161 -35.04 12.75 -20.69
C PHE A 161 -33.79 12.73 -21.57
N VAL A 162 -33.96 13.16 -22.81
CA VAL A 162 -32.90 13.32 -23.81
C VAL A 162 -33.03 14.71 -24.44
N ASN A 163 -31.92 15.41 -24.65
CA ASN A 163 -31.89 16.75 -25.27
C ASN A 163 -32.92 17.74 -24.67
N SER A 164 -33.19 17.66 -23.37
CA SER A 164 -34.31 18.34 -22.73
C SER A 164 -33.88 19.43 -21.74
N SER A 165 -34.81 20.27 -21.33
CA SER A 165 -34.65 21.23 -20.25
C SER A 165 -35.88 21.18 -19.33
N VAL A 166 -35.65 20.84 -18.06
CA VAL A 166 -36.69 20.68 -17.04
C VAL A 166 -36.32 21.52 -15.83
N THR A 167 -37.12 22.56 -15.56
CA THR A 167 -36.90 23.50 -14.45
C THR A 167 -38.10 23.51 -13.52
N ALA A 168 -37.88 23.17 -12.25
CA ALA A 168 -38.81 23.39 -11.15
C ALA A 168 -38.39 24.64 -10.36
N GLY A 169 -39.37 25.43 -9.92
CA GLY A 169 -39.13 26.55 -9.02
C GLY A 169 -38.71 26.05 -7.63
N GLN A 170 -39.40 24.99 -7.20
CA GLN A 170 -39.20 24.32 -5.91
C GLN A 170 -38.46 22.99 -6.10
N ASP A 171 -39.04 21.85 -5.71
CA ASP A 171 -38.40 20.53 -5.79
C ASP A 171 -38.60 19.87 -7.16
N LEU A 172 -37.57 19.18 -7.65
CA LEU A 172 -37.63 18.31 -8.84
C LEU A 172 -37.36 16.87 -8.43
N THR A 173 -38.38 16.03 -8.46
CA THR A 173 -38.31 14.60 -8.18
C THR A 173 -38.58 13.80 -9.45
N ILE A 174 -37.67 12.89 -9.79
CA ILE A 174 -37.89 11.86 -10.82
C ILE A 174 -37.64 10.50 -10.16
N ASN A 175 -38.71 9.73 -9.97
CA ASN A 175 -38.67 8.43 -9.30
C ASN A 175 -39.18 7.32 -10.20
N ASN A 176 -38.27 6.55 -10.79
CA ASN A 176 -38.59 5.44 -11.69
C ASN A 176 -38.73 4.09 -10.96
N GLY A 177 -38.76 4.08 -9.62
CA GLY A 177 -38.94 2.88 -8.81
C GLY A 177 -37.91 1.82 -9.18
N ASP A 178 -38.38 0.61 -9.53
CA ASP A 178 -37.53 -0.53 -9.87
C ASP A 178 -36.90 -0.48 -11.27
N THR A 179 -37.19 0.55 -12.05
CA THR A 179 -36.67 0.71 -13.42
C THR A 179 -35.51 1.70 -13.48
N SER A 180 -34.78 1.71 -14.58
CA SER A 180 -33.65 2.62 -14.76
C SER A 180 -34.12 4.05 -15.11
N LEU A 181 -33.32 5.05 -14.72
CA LEU A 181 -33.47 6.44 -15.14
C LEU A 181 -32.38 6.80 -16.16
N THR A 182 -32.78 7.36 -17.30
CA THR A 182 -31.85 7.85 -18.33
C THR A 182 -32.03 9.36 -18.51
N VAL A 183 -30.92 10.09 -18.39
CA VAL A 183 -30.83 11.53 -18.62
C VAL A 183 -29.63 11.79 -19.53
N GLN A 184 -29.85 12.38 -20.70
CA GLN A 184 -28.78 12.65 -21.67
C GLN A 184 -28.94 14.03 -22.29
N ASN A 185 -27.84 14.77 -22.42
CA ASN A 185 -27.83 16.14 -22.95
C ASN A 185 -28.95 17.02 -22.38
N THR A 186 -29.26 16.85 -21.09
CA THR A 186 -30.46 17.42 -20.48
C THR A 186 -30.08 18.31 -19.31
N THR A 187 -30.76 19.46 -19.19
CA THR A 187 -30.68 20.33 -18.01
C THR A 187 -31.80 19.98 -17.04
N LEU A 188 -31.44 19.59 -15.82
CA LEU A 188 -32.34 19.42 -14.69
C LEU A 188 -32.05 20.53 -13.67
N ASN A 189 -33.04 21.35 -13.36
CA ASN A 189 -32.87 22.51 -12.49
C ASN A 189 -33.99 22.62 -11.45
N ALA A 190 -33.63 22.81 -10.19
CA ALA A 190 -34.53 23.12 -9.08
C ALA A 190 -34.07 24.45 -8.46
N THR A 191 -34.74 25.56 -8.77
CA THR A 191 -34.16 26.89 -8.49
C THR A 191 -34.00 27.20 -7.01
N ALA A 192 -34.95 26.78 -6.16
CA ALA A 192 -34.93 27.01 -4.72
C ALA A 192 -35.05 25.72 -3.89
N GLY A 193 -35.38 24.60 -4.53
CA GLY A 193 -35.60 23.30 -3.87
C GLY A 193 -34.50 22.29 -4.13
N ASN A 194 -34.87 21.04 -3.90
CA ASN A 194 -34.02 19.87 -4.02
C ASN A 194 -34.18 19.18 -5.38
N ILE A 195 -33.18 18.41 -5.78
CA ILE A 195 -33.32 17.42 -6.86
C ILE A 195 -33.22 16.01 -6.25
N SER A 196 -34.22 15.16 -6.51
CA SER A 196 -34.21 13.75 -6.13
C SER A 196 -34.38 12.87 -7.35
N LEU A 197 -33.37 12.04 -7.65
CA LEU A 197 -33.37 11.11 -8.76
C LEU A 197 -33.30 9.68 -8.23
N THR A 198 -34.30 8.87 -8.56
CA THR A 198 -34.38 7.46 -8.18
C THR A 198 -34.61 6.59 -9.42
N GLY A 199 -33.81 5.55 -9.55
CA GLY A 199 -33.99 4.48 -10.53
C GLY A 199 -33.25 3.25 -10.04
N ASN A 200 -33.93 2.34 -9.33
CA ASN A 200 -33.28 1.29 -8.55
C ASN A 200 -32.49 0.31 -9.41
N ALA A 201 -32.87 0.09 -10.68
CA ALA A 201 -32.07 -0.71 -11.62
C ALA A 201 -30.85 0.04 -12.18
N GLY A 202 -30.77 1.36 -11.99
CA GLY A 202 -29.64 2.19 -12.36
C GLY A 202 -30.04 3.61 -12.76
N ILE A 203 -29.14 4.57 -12.53
CA ILE A 203 -29.27 5.94 -13.01
C ILE A 203 -28.13 6.21 -13.99
N THR A 204 -28.45 6.69 -15.19
CA THR A 204 -27.46 7.13 -16.19
C THR A 204 -27.64 8.60 -16.49
N LEU A 205 -26.62 9.41 -16.22
CA LEU A 205 -26.49 10.80 -16.71
C LEU A 205 -25.34 10.87 -17.69
N SER A 206 -25.58 11.35 -18.91
CA SER A 206 -24.54 11.38 -19.95
C SER A 206 -24.56 12.63 -20.84
N GLY A 207 -23.47 12.81 -21.59
CA GLY A 207 -23.31 13.90 -22.53
C GLY A 207 -23.20 15.26 -21.84
N ASN A 208 -23.80 16.30 -22.42
CA ASN A 208 -23.74 17.66 -21.89
C ASN A 208 -24.87 17.93 -20.86
N SER A 209 -25.26 16.93 -20.08
CA SER A 209 -26.29 17.13 -19.05
C SER A 209 -25.78 18.03 -17.92
N THR A 210 -26.70 18.72 -17.25
CA THR A 210 -26.42 19.50 -16.04
C THR A 210 -27.49 19.26 -15.01
N VAL A 211 -27.11 19.23 -13.73
CA VAL A 211 -28.03 19.05 -12.59
C VAL A 211 -27.74 20.15 -11.58
N THR A 212 -28.71 21.05 -11.36
CA THR A 212 -28.52 22.22 -10.50
C THR A 212 -29.66 22.35 -9.49
N ALA A 213 -29.34 22.49 -8.20
CA ALA A 213 -30.33 22.68 -7.15
C ALA A 213 -29.99 23.88 -6.25
N GLY A 214 -31.02 24.56 -5.74
CA GLY A 214 -30.87 25.53 -4.66
C GLY A 214 -30.47 24.86 -3.35
N LYS A 215 -30.94 23.64 -3.12
CA LYS A 215 -30.71 22.81 -1.93
C LYS A 215 -30.13 21.45 -2.31
N ASP A 216 -30.60 20.36 -1.71
CA ASP A 216 -29.94 19.05 -1.81
C ASP A 216 -30.11 18.43 -3.20
N ILE A 217 -29.10 17.67 -3.64
CA ILE A 217 -29.19 16.76 -4.78
C ILE A 217 -28.97 15.35 -4.27
N THR A 218 -29.92 14.46 -4.52
CA THR A 218 -29.83 13.05 -4.13
C THR A 218 -30.02 12.15 -5.34
N LEU A 219 -29.07 11.24 -5.56
CA LEU A 219 -29.17 10.17 -6.55
C LEU A 219 -29.18 8.84 -5.79
N ASN A 220 -30.27 8.10 -5.87
CA ASN A 220 -30.45 6.87 -5.09
C ASN A 220 -30.75 5.66 -5.98
N VAL A 221 -29.95 4.60 -5.81
CA VAL A 221 -30.06 3.35 -6.55
C VAL A 221 -29.91 2.17 -5.58
N SER A 222 -30.94 1.33 -5.45
CA SER A 222 -30.94 0.21 -4.50
C SER A 222 -30.57 -1.17 -5.10
N ALA A 223 -30.58 -1.31 -6.43
CA ALA A 223 -30.36 -2.58 -7.14
C ALA A 223 -29.54 -2.45 -8.44
N GLY A 224 -28.67 -1.44 -8.54
CA GLY A 224 -27.95 -1.08 -9.77
C GLY A 224 -26.83 -0.06 -9.53
N GLY A 225 -26.32 0.53 -10.60
CA GLY A 225 -25.26 1.54 -10.53
C GLY A 225 -25.73 2.97 -10.83
N VAL A 226 -24.99 3.95 -10.32
CA VAL A 226 -25.04 5.35 -10.75
C VAL A 226 -23.91 5.58 -11.75
N ASN A 227 -24.24 5.86 -13.00
CA ASN A 227 -23.27 6.08 -14.08
C ASN A 227 -23.39 7.51 -14.63
N ILE A 228 -22.33 8.30 -14.43
CA ILE A 228 -22.29 9.72 -14.81
C ILE A 228 -21.06 9.96 -15.67
N THR A 229 -21.29 10.35 -16.91
CA THR A 229 -20.22 10.50 -17.89
C THR A 229 -20.38 11.81 -18.66
N GLY A 230 -19.46 12.75 -18.42
CA GLY A 230 -19.28 13.92 -19.26
C GLY A 230 -18.71 13.54 -20.62
N LYS A 231 -18.65 14.51 -21.54
CA LYS A 231 -18.26 14.24 -22.93
C LYS A 231 -16.75 14.07 -23.11
N SER A 232 -15.96 14.87 -22.39
CA SER A 232 -14.50 14.82 -22.37
C SER A 232 -13.98 15.59 -21.17
N ASP A 233 -12.67 15.52 -20.92
CA ASP A 233 -12.03 16.26 -19.83
C ASP A 233 -12.20 17.79 -19.94
N ASN A 234 -12.35 18.31 -21.17
CA ASN A 234 -12.62 19.74 -21.42
C ASN A 234 -14.11 20.09 -21.44
N GLU A 235 -14.98 19.08 -21.47
CA GLU A 235 -16.45 19.21 -21.53
C GLU A 235 -17.07 18.35 -20.41
N ARG A 236 -16.65 18.62 -19.17
CA ARG A 236 -17.11 17.89 -17.99
C ARG A 236 -18.59 18.17 -17.69
N MET A 237 -19.29 17.14 -17.23
CA MET A 237 -20.67 17.28 -16.72
C MET A 237 -20.66 18.03 -15.38
N ASN A 238 -21.63 18.93 -15.17
CA ASN A 238 -21.72 19.70 -13.93
C ASN A 238 -22.94 19.28 -13.09
N ILE A 239 -22.68 18.95 -11.82
CA ILE A 239 -23.69 18.71 -10.79
C ILE A 239 -23.42 19.72 -9.66
N SER A 240 -24.37 20.62 -9.39
CA SER A 240 -24.13 21.74 -8.49
C SER A 240 -25.28 22.02 -7.53
N SER A 241 -24.96 22.20 -6.26
CA SER A 241 -25.88 22.67 -5.23
C SER A 241 -25.43 24.03 -4.71
N THR A 242 -26.37 24.97 -4.56
CA THR A 242 -26.06 26.32 -4.06
C THR A 242 -25.75 26.33 -2.56
N ALA A 243 -26.52 25.59 -1.75
CA ALA A 243 -26.37 25.58 -0.29
C ALA A 243 -26.75 24.24 0.39
N GLY A 244 -27.07 23.20 -0.38
CA GLY A 244 -27.41 21.87 0.13
C GLY A 244 -26.31 20.84 -0.09
N ASN A 245 -26.58 19.59 0.28
CA ASN A 245 -25.67 18.47 0.10
C ASN A 245 -25.84 17.86 -1.29
N ILE A 246 -24.80 17.16 -1.77
CA ILE A 246 -24.91 16.27 -2.92
C ILE A 246 -24.56 14.86 -2.47
N THR A 247 -25.53 13.96 -2.54
CA THR A 247 -25.37 12.57 -2.10
C THR A 247 -25.64 11.62 -3.26
N PHE A 248 -24.69 10.73 -3.52
CA PHE A 248 -24.82 9.61 -4.44
C PHE A 248 -24.84 8.32 -3.64
N THR A 249 -25.88 7.50 -3.81
CA THR A 249 -26.01 6.21 -3.15
C THR A 249 -26.27 5.13 -4.19
N ALA A 250 -25.41 4.11 -4.22
CA ALA A 250 -25.57 2.96 -5.10
C ALA A 250 -25.31 1.64 -4.37
N ASN A 251 -26.35 0.81 -4.27
CA ASN A 251 -26.25 -0.58 -3.84
C ASN A 251 -26.42 -1.48 -5.08
N ASN A 252 -25.32 -2.06 -5.55
CA ASN A 252 -25.31 -2.90 -6.74
C ASN A 252 -25.15 -4.38 -6.33
N PRO A 253 -26.24 -5.18 -6.33
CA PRO A 253 -26.20 -6.60 -6.02
C PRO A 253 -25.75 -7.46 -7.21
N GLY A 254 -25.43 -6.86 -8.35
CA GLY A 254 -25.09 -7.56 -9.59
C GLY A 254 -23.82 -8.41 -9.48
N ALA A 255 -23.80 -9.51 -10.21
CA ALA A 255 -22.63 -10.35 -10.40
C ALA A 255 -21.78 -9.89 -11.59
N GLY A 256 -20.49 -10.23 -11.59
CA GLY A 256 -19.58 -9.88 -12.68
C GLY A 256 -18.93 -8.50 -12.52
N ASP A 257 -18.52 -7.89 -13.63
CA ASP A 257 -17.73 -6.64 -13.64
C ASP A 257 -18.65 -5.42 -13.52
N VAL A 258 -19.29 -5.28 -12.36
CA VAL A 258 -20.23 -4.19 -12.07
C VAL A 258 -19.52 -3.03 -11.37
N THR A 259 -20.07 -1.82 -11.55
CA THR A 259 -19.65 -0.64 -10.79
C THR A 259 -20.84 -0.09 -10.02
N GLY A 260 -20.62 0.30 -8.77
CA GLY A 260 -21.64 0.96 -7.95
C GLY A 260 -21.82 2.41 -8.36
N ILE A 261 -20.80 3.25 -8.16
CA ILE A 261 -20.78 4.64 -8.64
C ILE A 261 -19.66 4.82 -9.66
N ASN A 262 -19.98 5.26 -10.87
CA ASN A 262 -19.00 5.63 -11.90
C ASN A 262 -19.15 7.12 -12.23
N LEU A 263 -18.11 7.90 -11.96
CA LEU A 263 -18.01 9.30 -12.36
C LEU A 263 -16.82 9.45 -13.32
N GLN A 264 -17.09 9.91 -14.54
CA GLN A 264 -16.07 10.16 -15.55
C GLN A 264 -16.26 11.53 -16.21
N PHE A 265 -15.23 12.36 -16.20
CA PHE A 265 -15.29 13.75 -16.70
C PHE A 265 -16.41 14.55 -16.01
N VAL A 266 -16.37 14.66 -14.69
CA VAL A 266 -17.45 15.26 -13.88
C VAL A 266 -16.91 16.32 -12.92
N ASN A 267 -17.65 17.42 -12.80
CA ASN A 267 -17.52 18.38 -11.72
C ASN A 267 -18.74 18.27 -10.79
N VAL A 268 -18.49 18.00 -9.51
CA VAL A 268 -19.49 18.06 -8.45
C VAL A 268 -19.13 19.21 -7.51
N SER A 269 -20.05 20.16 -7.34
CA SER A 269 -19.77 21.37 -6.56
C SER A 269 -20.90 21.72 -5.61
N VAL A 270 -20.53 22.15 -4.40
CA VAL A 270 -21.46 22.57 -3.35
C VAL A 270 -21.03 23.92 -2.79
N GLY A 271 -21.94 24.90 -2.83
CA GLY A 271 -21.77 26.17 -2.14
C GLY A 271 -22.12 26.10 -0.65
N GLY A 272 -21.80 27.16 0.09
CA GLY A 272 -22.08 27.24 1.53
C GLY A 272 -21.42 26.12 2.33
N ASN A 273 -22.11 25.62 3.37
CA ASN A 273 -21.62 24.56 4.27
C ASN A 273 -22.06 23.14 3.88
N GLY A 274 -22.59 22.96 2.67
CA GLY A 274 -23.06 21.66 2.22
C GLY A 274 -21.92 20.66 1.97
N ARG A 275 -22.26 19.38 1.94
CA ARG A 275 -21.33 18.24 1.86
C ARG A 275 -21.46 17.51 0.53
N ILE A 276 -20.42 16.79 0.15
CA ILE A 276 -20.47 15.81 -0.95
C ILE A 276 -20.28 14.42 -0.36
N GLU A 277 -21.20 13.49 -0.66
CA GLU A 277 -21.19 12.13 -0.14
C GLU A 277 -21.30 11.12 -1.27
N LEU A 278 -20.33 10.22 -1.38
CA LEU A 278 -20.33 9.09 -2.31
C LEU A 278 -20.43 7.79 -1.51
N ASN A 279 -21.57 7.11 -1.57
CA ASN A 279 -21.84 5.90 -0.80
C ASN A 279 -22.13 4.73 -1.75
N SER A 280 -21.26 3.73 -1.76
CA SER A 280 -21.45 2.56 -2.61
C SER A 280 -21.22 1.23 -1.92
N THR A 281 -22.06 0.26 -2.27
CA THR A 281 -21.91 -1.13 -1.85
C THR A 281 -22.10 -2.07 -3.04
N VAL A 282 -21.12 -2.96 -3.26
CA VAL A 282 -21.10 -3.95 -4.34
C VAL A 282 -20.79 -5.34 -3.77
N HIS A 283 -21.84 -6.10 -3.44
CA HIS A 283 -21.72 -7.33 -2.64
C HIS A 283 -21.41 -8.61 -3.42
N ASN A 284 -21.80 -8.71 -4.70
CA ASN A 284 -21.68 -9.94 -5.50
C ASN A 284 -20.78 -9.76 -6.73
N GLY A 285 -20.12 -8.60 -6.83
CA GLY A 285 -19.24 -8.30 -7.95
C GLY A 285 -18.09 -9.29 -8.07
N SER A 286 -17.55 -9.40 -9.29
CA SER A 286 -16.29 -10.10 -9.53
C SER A 286 -15.14 -9.34 -8.86
N LEU A 287 -13.96 -9.94 -8.88
CA LEU A 287 -12.71 -9.31 -8.49
C LEU A 287 -12.32 -8.06 -9.32
N ARG A 288 -12.99 -7.81 -10.45
CA ARG A 288 -12.83 -6.61 -11.30
C ARG A 288 -13.93 -5.57 -11.04
N ALA A 289 -14.91 -5.89 -10.20
CA ALA A 289 -15.95 -4.95 -9.82
C ALA A 289 -15.39 -3.78 -9.02
N LYS A 290 -16.04 -2.63 -9.15
CA LYS A 290 -15.65 -1.39 -8.48
C LYS A 290 -16.78 -0.88 -7.60
N GLY A 291 -16.51 -0.58 -6.34
CA GLY A 291 -17.46 0.18 -5.52
C GLY A 291 -17.68 1.54 -6.15
N ILE A 292 -16.60 2.31 -6.24
CA ILE A 292 -16.58 3.64 -6.83
C ILE A 292 -15.43 3.74 -7.84
N ALA A 293 -15.73 4.24 -9.03
CA ALA A 293 -14.77 4.57 -10.07
C ALA A 293 -14.82 6.09 -10.34
N LEU A 294 -13.67 6.75 -10.21
CA LEU A 294 -13.47 8.18 -10.46
C LEU A 294 -12.38 8.34 -11.51
N ASP A 295 -12.72 8.95 -12.65
CA ASP A 295 -11.78 9.24 -13.74
C ASP A 295 -11.95 10.68 -14.22
N SER A 296 -10.94 11.53 -13.99
CA SER A 296 -11.00 12.96 -14.29
C SER A 296 -12.18 13.66 -13.59
N VAL A 297 -12.18 13.62 -12.25
CA VAL A 297 -13.29 14.08 -11.41
C VAL A 297 -12.85 15.20 -10.48
N ASN A 298 -13.64 16.28 -10.42
CA ASN A 298 -13.50 17.33 -9.42
C ASN A 298 -14.66 17.24 -8.41
N LEU A 299 -14.34 17.18 -7.12
CA LEU A 299 -15.30 17.32 -6.02
C LEU A 299 -14.94 18.59 -5.24
N THR A 300 -15.87 19.53 -5.09
CA THR A 300 -15.60 20.84 -4.46
C THR A 300 -16.69 21.25 -3.49
N THR A 301 -16.34 21.58 -2.25
CA THR A 301 -17.26 22.15 -1.26
C THR A 301 -16.78 23.52 -0.79
N GLY A 302 -17.70 24.45 -0.54
CA GLY A 302 -17.38 25.77 0.02
C GLY A 302 -17.00 25.74 1.51
N GLY A 303 -17.61 24.83 2.28
CA GLY A 303 -17.43 24.76 3.73
C GLY A 303 -17.65 23.39 4.38
N GLY A 304 -18.36 22.46 3.73
CA GLY A 304 -18.63 21.12 4.29
C GLY A 304 -17.61 20.07 3.88
N ASN A 305 -17.82 18.84 4.37
CA ASN A 305 -16.94 17.70 4.11
C ASN A 305 -17.15 17.07 2.72
N VAL A 306 -16.10 16.40 2.23
CA VAL A 306 -16.22 15.38 1.20
C VAL A 306 -16.02 14.01 1.84
N SER A 307 -17.03 13.16 1.75
CA SER A 307 -17.04 11.82 2.34
C SER A 307 -17.22 10.75 1.27
N VAL A 308 -16.38 9.72 1.29
CA VAL A 308 -16.44 8.58 0.37
C VAL A 308 -16.49 7.29 1.19
N THR A 309 -17.57 6.55 1.05
CA THR A 309 -17.75 5.23 1.67
C THR A 309 -17.97 4.19 0.57
N ALA A 310 -17.07 3.22 0.46
CA ALA A 310 -17.18 2.19 -0.57
C ALA A 310 -16.92 0.79 -0.01
N VAL A 311 -17.83 -0.14 -0.31
CA VAL A 311 -17.67 -1.56 -0.03
C VAL A 311 -17.78 -2.33 -1.34
N SER A 312 -16.82 -3.20 -1.64
CA SER A 312 -16.79 -3.98 -2.88
C SER A 312 -16.16 -5.35 -2.68
N ASN A 313 -16.66 -6.36 -3.41
CA ASN A 313 -15.96 -7.65 -3.54
C ASN A 313 -14.73 -7.59 -4.45
N GLY A 314 -14.53 -6.50 -5.17
CA GLY A 314 -13.31 -6.17 -5.90
C GLY A 314 -12.72 -4.86 -5.35
N THR A 315 -12.19 -4.02 -6.23
CA THR A 315 -11.70 -2.69 -5.84
C THR A 315 -12.83 -1.87 -5.21
N ALA A 316 -12.62 -1.35 -4.01
CA ALA A 316 -13.57 -0.44 -3.36
C ALA A 316 -13.58 0.92 -4.04
N VAL A 317 -12.40 1.54 -4.22
CA VAL A 317 -12.27 2.82 -4.93
C VAL A 317 -11.12 2.76 -5.94
N TYR A 318 -11.42 3.11 -7.18
CA TYR A 318 -10.41 3.37 -8.20
C TYR A 318 -10.48 4.84 -8.61
N GLY A 319 -9.45 5.61 -8.28
CA GLY A 319 -9.32 7.02 -8.64
C GLY A 319 -8.18 7.26 -9.62
N LYS A 320 -8.46 8.00 -10.69
CA LYS A 320 -7.46 8.55 -11.61
C LYS A 320 -7.77 10.02 -11.86
N GLU A 321 -6.77 10.88 -11.72
CA GLU A 321 -6.89 12.33 -11.97
C GLU A 321 -8.05 12.93 -11.16
N VAL A 322 -8.11 12.56 -9.88
CA VAL A 322 -9.14 13.02 -8.94
C VAL A 322 -8.63 14.27 -8.23
N VAL A 323 -9.44 15.32 -8.23
CA VAL A 323 -9.18 16.55 -7.46
C VAL A 323 -10.31 16.73 -6.46
N ILE A 324 -9.98 16.70 -5.16
CA ILE A 324 -10.94 16.97 -4.09
C ILE A 324 -10.50 18.25 -3.37
N THR A 325 -11.39 19.24 -3.35
CA THR A 325 -11.21 20.49 -2.58
C THR A 325 -12.34 20.63 -1.58
N SER A 326 -12.04 20.42 -0.30
CA SER A 326 -13.00 20.46 0.80
C SER A 326 -12.82 21.72 1.64
N GLY A 327 -13.93 22.41 1.91
CA GLY A 327 -13.97 23.55 2.84
C GLY A 327 -13.79 23.16 4.32
N ASP A 328 -13.90 21.88 4.65
CA ASP A 328 -13.64 21.31 5.98
C ASP A 328 -12.61 20.17 5.87
N SER A 329 -13.07 18.91 5.82
CA SER A 329 -12.23 17.70 5.84
C SER A 329 -12.56 16.78 4.67
N ILE A 330 -11.65 15.85 4.36
CA ILE A 330 -11.85 14.75 3.40
C ILE A 330 -11.78 13.45 4.17
N ASN A 331 -12.83 12.63 4.09
CA ASN A 331 -12.92 11.35 4.77
C ASN A 331 -13.23 10.23 3.79
N VAL A 332 -12.32 9.27 3.64
CA VAL A 332 -12.49 8.12 2.76
C VAL A 332 -12.36 6.85 3.59
N THR A 333 -13.42 6.04 3.60
CA THR A 333 -13.49 4.77 4.33
C THR A 333 -13.91 3.67 3.37
N THR A 334 -13.08 2.66 3.21
CA THR A 334 -13.28 1.66 2.17
C THR A 334 -13.04 0.24 2.67
N SER A 335 -13.78 -0.70 2.10
CA SER A 335 -13.61 -2.13 2.32
C SER A 335 -13.68 -2.85 0.98
N GLY A 336 -12.59 -3.46 0.56
CA GLY A 336 -12.50 -4.06 -0.77
C GLY A 336 -11.90 -5.46 -0.76
N LYS A 337 -11.69 -5.97 -1.98
CA LYS A 337 -10.70 -7.02 -2.28
C LYS A 337 -9.84 -6.57 -3.44
N SER A 338 -8.51 -6.63 -3.31
CA SER A 338 -7.65 -6.45 -4.49
C SER A 338 -7.63 -7.72 -5.35
N SER A 339 -7.53 -7.54 -6.66
CA SER A 339 -7.24 -8.63 -7.60
C SER A 339 -6.02 -8.28 -8.43
N GLY A 340 -5.41 -9.25 -9.13
CA GLY A 340 -4.27 -8.98 -10.02
C GLY A 340 -4.54 -7.96 -11.15
N TYR A 341 -5.75 -7.40 -11.24
CA TYR A 341 -6.14 -6.33 -12.16
C TYR A 341 -6.13 -4.92 -11.53
N SER A 342 -5.96 -4.81 -10.21
CA SER A 342 -5.91 -3.54 -9.47
C SER A 342 -4.67 -3.48 -8.58
N TYR A 343 -4.04 -2.30 -8.53
CA TYR A 343 -2.86 -2.06 -7.68
C TYR A 343 -3.21 -1.98 -6.18
N ALA A 344 -4.47 -1.69 -5.84
CA ALA A 344 -4.94 -1.76 -4.46
C ALA A 344 -6.45 -2.01 -4.39
N SER A 345 -6.98 -2.35 -3.21
CA SER A 345 -8.44 -2.27 -2.98
C SER A 345 -8.94 -0.83 -2.98
N SER A 346 -8.11 0.14 -2.59
CA SER A 346 -8.38 1.57 -2.79
C SER A 346 -7.16 2.27 -3.34
N ASN A 347 -7.21 2.74 -4.58
CA ASN A 347 -6.09 3.41 -5.21
C ASN A 347 -6.45 4.76 -5.81
N PHE A 348 -5.50 5.69 -5.77
CA PHE A 348 -5.56 6.98 -6.44
C PHE A 348 -4.30 7.22 -7.24
N VAL A 349 -4.46 7.64 -8.49
CA VAL A 349 -3.35 7.89 -9.43
C VAL A 349 -3.41 9.35 -9.86
N ASN A 350 -2.27 10.05 -9.81
CA ASN A 350 -2.14 11.43 -10.28
C ASN A 350 -3.22 12.37 -9.70
N SER A 351 -3.42 12.32 -8.37
CA SER A 351 -4.57 12.94 -7.70
C SER A 351 -4.16 14.02 -6.70
N SER A 352 -5.05 14.97 -6.40
CA SER A 352 -4.79 16.06 -5.46
C SER A 352 -5.95 16.21 -4.47
N PHE A 353 -5.59 16.34 -3.19
CA PHE A 353 -6.54 16.45 -2.09
C PHE A 353 -6.20 17.69 -1.28
N THR A 354 -7.15 18.62 -1.18
CA THR A 354 -7.03 19.85 -0.40
C THR A 354 -8.18 19.93 0.59
N ALA A 355 -7.88 20.09 1.88
CA ALA A 355 -8.84 20.27 2.95
C ALA A 355 -8.38 21.39 3.88
N LYS A 356 -9.31 22.14 4.45
CA LYS A 356 -8.99 23.17 5.45
C LYS A 356 -8.49 22.55 6.75
N ASN A 357 -9.08 21.43 7.16
CA ASN A 357 -8.77 20.71 8.38
C ASN A 357 -7.96 19.45 8.02
N ASN A 358 -8.60 18.28 7.98
CA ASN A 358 -7.91 17.00 7.92
C ASN A 358 -8.25 16.22 6.65
N ILE A 359 -7.29 15.39 6.23
CA ILE A 359 -7.47 14.38 5.19
C ILE A 359 -7.28 13.02 5.83
N SER A 360 -8.28 12.14 5.74
CA SER A 360 -8.20 10.78 6.26
C SER A 360 -8.63 9.76 5.21
N PHE A 361 -7.77 8.79 4.97
CA PHE A 361 -8.06 7.60 4.16
C PHE A 361 -7.88 6.35 5.01
N THR A 362 -8.91 5.52 5.11
CA THR A 362 -8.86 4.22 5.78
C THR A 362 -9.37 3.15 4.83
N ALA A 363 -8.50 2.21 4.46
CA ALA A 363 -8.86 1.05 3.64
C ALA A 363 -8.63 -0.24 4.42
N THR A 364 -9.66 -1.08 4.48
CA THR A 364 -9.56 -2.44 5.01
C THR A 364 -9.78 -3.43 3.88
N ASP A 365 -9.04 -4.53 3.92
CA ASP A 365 -9.03 -5.48 2.81
C ASP A 365 -9.01 -6.94 3.29
N LYS A 366 -9.50 -7.84 2.44
CA LYS A 366 -9.58 -9.29 2.64
C LYS A 366 -9.15 -10.03 1.36
N GLU A 367 -8.16 -10.92 1.48
CA GLU A 367 -7.78 -11.82 0.37
C GLU A 367 -8.74 -13.00 0.18
N ASP A 368 -8.94 -13.40 -1.09
CA ASP A 368 -9.31 -14.77 -1.44
C ASP A 368 -8.03 -15.59 -1.68
N ALA A 369 -7.96 -16.80 -1.15
CA ALA A 369 -6.75 -17.63 -1.15
C ALA A 369 -6.08 -17.76 -2.55
N GLY A 370 -4.77 -17.48 -2.63
CA GLY A 370 -3.93 -17.83 -3.77
C GLY A 370 -3.85 -16.79 -4.90
N LYS A 371 -4.23 -15.53 -4.69
CA LYS A 371 -4.03 -14.45 -5.66
C LYS A 371 -3.23 -13.29 -5.04
N PRO A 372 -2.11 -12.88 -5.66
CA PRO A 372 -1.30 -11.81 -5.10
C PRO A 372 -2.04 -10.48 -5.13
N MET A 373 -1.98 -9.75 -4.02
CA MET A 373 -2.37 -8.36 -3.92
C MET A 373 -1.18 -7.43 -4.07
N GLN A 374 -1.46 -6.15 -4.34
CA GLN A 374 -0.45 -5.11 -4.33
C GLN A 374 -0.61 -4.15 -3.15
N ALA A 375 -1.80 -3.60 -2.83
CA ALA A 375 -1.99 -2.81 -1.60
C ALA A 375 -3.44 -2.76 -1.08
N ALA A 376 -3.67 -2.36 0.19
CA ALA A 376 -5.01 -2.03 0.69
C ALA A 376 -5.33 -0.57 0.34
N LEU A 377 -4.41 0.33 0.68
CA LEU A 377 -4.45 1.74 0.29
C LEU A 377 -3.23 2.08 -0.56
N GLY A 378 -3.45 2.65 -1.75
CA GLY A 378 -2.38 3.01 -2.67
C GLY A 378 -2.51 4.42 -3.25
N PHE A 379 -1.42 5.19 -3.22
CA PHE A 379 -1.29 6.46 -3.94
C PHE A 379 -0.12 6.35 -4.91
N TYR A 380 -0.39 6.60 -6.19
CA TYR A 380 0.57 6.34 -7.26
C TYR A 380 0.77 7.56 -8.18
N GLY A 381 2.00 7.72 -8.66
CA GLY A 381 2.36 8.82 -9.56
C GLY A 381 2.50 10.13 -8.79
N ASN A 382 1.96 11.22 -9.34
CA ASN A 382 2.05 12.54 -8.70
C ASN A 382 0.84 12.77 -7.81
N THR A 383 1.02 12.69 -6.49
CA THR A 383 -0.07 12.90 -5.53
C THR A 383 0.25 14.02 -4.56
N ALA A 384 -0.72 14.90 -4.30
CA ALA A 384 -0.57 15.99 -3.35
C ALA A 384 -1.67 15.98 -2.29
N PHE A 385 -1.27 16.21 -1.04
CA PHE A 385 -2.14 16.40 0.12
C PHE A 385 -1.87 17.78 0.71
N ASN A 386 -2.92 18.58 0.91
CA ASN A 386 -2.83 19.91 1.49
C ASN A 386 -3.87 20.04 2.59
N ALA A 387 -3.43 19.93 3.84
CA ALA A 387 -4.26 19.88 5.04
C ALA A 387 -3.40 20.08 6.28
N THR A 388 -4.01 20.29 7.46
CA THR A 388 -3.24 20.30 8.72
C THR A 388 -2.63 18.93 8.98
N ASP A 389 -3.47 17.90 8.95
CA ASP A 389 -3.07 16.51 9.15
C ASP A 389 -3.57 15.64 7.99
N THR A 390 -2.68 14.79 7.48
CA THR A 390 -2.98 13.73 6.51
C THR A 390 -2.76 12.37 7.17
N VAL A 391 -3.84 11.58 7.28
CA VAL A 391 -3.84 10.27 7.92
C VAL A 391 -4.18 9.19 6.89
N LEU A 392 -3.27 8.24 6.67
CA LEU A 392 -3.41 7.17 5.70
C LEU A 392 -3.33 5.82 6.42
N LYS A 393 -4.41 5.03 6.36
CA LYS A 393 -4.50 3.73 7.03
C LYS A 393 -4.87 2.63 6.04
N GLY A 394 -4.12 1.54 6.06
CA GLY A 394 -4.30 0.40 5.16
C GLY A 394 -4.07 -0.91 5.87
N HIS A 395 -5.11 -1.72 6.03
CA HIS A 395 -5.04 -2.97 6.80
C HIS A 395 -5.50 -4.17 5.98
N HIS A 396 -4.59 -5.11 5.75
CA HIS A 396 -4.90 -6.44 5.22
C HIS A 396 -5.18 -7.40 6.36
N THR A 397 -6.37 -8.00 6.36
CA THR A 397 -6.88 -8.76 7.52
C THR A 397 -6.85 -10.28 7.37
N ASN A 398 -6.34 -10.82 6.25
CA ASN A 398 -6.33 -12.26 6.01
C ASN A 398 -4.88 -12.80 5.86
N PRO A 399 -4.51 -13.88 6.55
CA PRO A 399 -3.28 -14.63 6.25
C PRO A 399 -3.46 -15.44 4.95
N GLY A 400 -3.37 -14.77 3.81
CA GLY A 400 -3.40 -15.42 2.49
C GLY A 400 -2.13 -16.21 2.22
N GLY A 401 -2.26 -17.34 1.51
CA GLY A 401 -1.18 -18.31 1.29
C GLY A 401 0.06 -17.75 0.58
N VAL A 402 1.22 -18.34 0.89
CA VAL A 402 2.55 -18.03 0.34
C VAL A 402 2.57 -17.94 -1.20
N GLY A 403 2.45 -16.73 -1.74
CA GLY A 403 2.63 -16.40 -3.16
C GLY A 403 3.83 -15.47 -3.38
N ASN A 404 4.32 -15.41 -4.63
CA ASN A 404 5.54 -14.66 -5.01
C ASN A 404 5.44 -13.12 -4.89
N PHE A 405 4.27 -12.55 -4.60
CA PHE A 405 4.09 -11.11 -4.35
C PHE A 405 3.21 -10.96 -3.10
N GLY A 406 3.78 -10.40 -2.03
CA GLY A 406 3.04 -10.16 -0.78
C GLY A 406 2.21 -8.88 -0.82
N SER A 407 1.13 -8.82 -0.04
CA SER A 407 0.24 -7.66 0.05
C SER A 407 0.92 -6.42 0.68
N ILE A 408 0.40 -5.21 0.45
CA ILE A 408 0.93 -4.01 1.11
C ILE A 408 -0.18 -3.33 1.90
N GLY A 409 0.04 -2.95 3.16
CA GLY A 409 -0.94 -2.16 3.92
C GLY A 409 -1.18 -0.81 3.25
N VAL A 410 -0.15 0.04 3.25
CA VAL A 410 -0.16 1.34 2.54
C VAL A 410 0.99 1.44 1.54
N ALA A 411 0.69 1.79 0.29
CA ALA A 411 1.66 2.03 -0.76
C ALA A 411 1.67 3.50 -1.21
N LEU A 412 2.84 4.14 -1.15
CA LEU A 412 3.13 5.47 -1.69
C LEU A 412 4.15 5.31 -2.82
N GLY A 413 3.71 5.17 -4.06
CA GLY A 413 4.55 4.63 -5.14
C GLY A 413 4.53 5.41 -6.45
N ALA A 414 5.40 4.99 -7.38
CA ALA A 414 5.32 5.41 -8.77
C ALA A 414 4.13 4.74 -9.50
N ASN A 415 3.64 5.36 -10.56
CA ASN A 415 2.71 4.72 -11.49
C ASN A 415 3.50 3.86 -12.50
N ALA A 416 2.99 2.68 -12.84
CA ALA A 416 3.65 1.75 -13.75
C ALA A 416 3.94 2.41 -15.11
N GLY A 417 5.21 2.42 -15.52
CA GLY A 417 5.67 3.02 -16.79
C GLY A 417 5.96 4.52 -16.76
N SER A 418 5.72 5.20 -15.63
CA SER A 418 6.23 6.56 -15.38
C SER A 418 7.47 6.48 -14.49
N GLY A 419 8.36 7.48 -14.53
CA GLY A 419 9.57 7.53 -13.67
C GLY A 419 9.25 7.54 -12.17
N THR A 420 10.16 8.07 -11.34
CA THR A 420 9.89 8.21 -9.91
C THR A 420 8.64 9.09 -9.67
N GLY A 421 7.61 8.55 -9.00
CA GLY A 421 6.44 9.32 -8.58
C GLY A 421 6.82 10.38 -7.54
N ASN A 422 5.92 11.32 -7.27
CA ASN A 422 6.11 12.36 -6.26
C ASN A 422 4.90 12.48 -5.34
N ILE A 423 5.15 12.34 -4.04
CA ILE A 423 4.15 12.50 -2.98
C ILE A 423 4.49 13.77 -2.20
N VAL A 424 3.59 14.75 -2.26
CA VAL A 424 3.75 16.03 -1.55
C VAL A 424 2.69 16.14 -0.46
N VAL A 425 3.11 16.38 0.77
CA VAL A 425 2.23 16.60 1.92
C VAL A 425 2.54 17.98 2.51
N ASN A 426 1.66 18.93 2.27
CA ASN A 426 1.68 20.25 2.89
C ASN A 426 0.90 20.19 4.21
N GLY A 427 1.55 19.66 5.24
CA GLY A 427 0.97 19.35 6.55
C GLY A 427 1.74 18.26 7.28
N ASN A 428 1.17 17.74 8.37
CA ASN A 428 1.68 16.54 9.02
C ASN A 428 1.22 15.28 8.27
N LEU A 429 2.05 14.23 8.29
CA LEU A 429 1.77 12.94 7.69
C LEU A 429 1.75 11.86 8.77
N SER A 430 0.64 11.11 8.86
CA SER A 430 0.55 9.87 9.62
C SER A 430 0.18 8.72 8.69
N VAL A 431 0.96 7.64 8.71
CA VAL A 431 0.71 6.43 7.93
C VAL A 431 0.68 5.22 8.85
N ASP A 432 -0.33 4.37 8.74
CA ASP A 432 -0.47 3.15 9.50
C ASP A 432 -0.85 2.00 8.55
N GLY A 433 0.10 1.13 8.27
CA GLY A 433 -0.06 0.01 7.34
C GLY A 433 0.21 -1.32 8.00
N SER A 434 -0.69 -2.29 7.85
CA SER A 434 -0.50 -3.62 8.40
C SER A 434 -0.88 -4.73 7.42
N VAL A 435 -0.09 -5.80 7.43
CA VAL A 435 -0.34 -7.03 6.69
C VAL A 435 -0.13 -8.26 7.55
N MET A 436 -0.86 -9.33 7.26
CA MET A 436 -0.79 -10.62 7.97
C MET A 436 -0.02 -11.69 7.16
N ASP A 437 0.62 -11.31 6.06
CA ASP A 437 1.30 -12.21 5.11
C ASP A 437 2.79 -11.85 4.93
N SER A 438 3.36 -12.14 3.75
CA SER A 438 4.77 -11.88 3.39
C SER A 438 5.05 -10.51 2.79
N GLY A 439 4.05 -9.67 2.63
CA GLY A 439 4.24 -8.36 2.05
C GLY A 439 4.60 -7.29 3.07
N ALA A 440 4.57 -6.01 2.68
CA ALA A 440 5.05 -4.92 3.53
C ALA A 440 3.90 -4.22 4.27
N GLY A 441 4.09 -3.83 5.53
CA GLY A 441 3.12 -2.98 6.22
C GLY A 441 2.94 -1.65 5.51
N VAL A 442 4.05 -0.92 5.30
CA VAL A 442 4.10 0.31 4.50
C VAL A 442 5.23 0.25 3.49
N THR A 443 4.94 0.65 2.25
CA THR A 443 5.94 0.83 1.19
C THR A 443 5.95 2.27 0.71
N VAL A 444 7.14 2.89 0.69
CA VAL A 444 7.38 4.19 0.08
C VAL A 444 8.36 4.00 -1.08
N GLY A 445 7.82 4.06 -2.30
CA GLY A 445 8.51 3.86 -3.57
C GLY A 445 8.44 5.05 -4.51
N ALA A 446 8.22 6.25 -3.97
CA ALA A 446 8.18 7.53 -4.68
C ALA A 446 9.06 8.55 -3.94
N ASN A 447 9.43 9.64 -4.64
CA ASN A 447 9.95 10.81 -3.94
C ASN A 447 8.86 11.33 -3.01
N MET A 448 9.25 11.78 -1.81
CA MET A 448 8.31 12.25 -0.81
C MET A 448 8.80 13.56 -0.22
N THR A 449 7.92 14.55 -0.11
CA THR A 449 8.19 15.80 0.60
C THR A 449 7.05 16.08 1.58
N VAL A 450 7.38 16.22 2.85
CA VAL A 450 6.45 16.53 3.94
C VAL A 450 6.90 17.83 4.60
N SER A 451 6.01 18.82 4.68
CA SER A 451 6.33 20.11 5.30
C SER A 451 6.19 20.11 6.83
N GLY A 452 5.35 19.23 7.38
CA GLY A 452 5.15 19.04 8.82
C GLY A 452 5.93 17.86 9.39
N THR A 453 5.44 17.31 10.50
CA THR A 453 5.98 16.10 11.13
C THR A 453 5.50 14.84 10.42
N THR A 454 6.29 13.76 10.49
CA THR A 454 5.95 12.45 9.91
C THR A 454 5.89 11.35 10.98
N ASP A 455 4.82 10.56 11.00
CA ASP A 455 4.70 9.32 11.79
C ASP A 455 4.28 8.16 10.88
N ILE A 456 5.22 7.28 10.52
CA ILE A 456 4.95 6.11 9.67
C ILE A 456 5.08 4.85 10.51
N LYS A 457 4.02 4.04 10.55
CA LYS A 457 3.97 2.75 11.26
C LYS A 457 3.62 1.64 10.29
N GLY A 458 4.45 0.61 10.26
CA GLY A 458 4.27 -0.54 9.40
C GLY A 458 4.40 -1.85 10.16
N HIS A 459 3.44 -2.75 10.02
CA HIS A 459 3.49 -4.10 10.57
C HIS A 459 3.36 -5.15 9.48
N SER A 460 4.20 -6.18 9.54
CA SER A 460 4.12 -7.36 8.66
C SER A 460 4.37 -8.63 9.47
N ALA A 461 3.73 -9.74 9.11
CA ALA A 461 4.03 -11.02 9.73
C ALA A 461 5.39 -11.55 9.27
N THR A 462 5.62 -11.64 7.95
CA THR A 462 6.84 -12.28 7.42
C THR A 462 7.64 -11.43 6.44
N GLY A 463 7.07 -10.31 5.99
CA GLY A 463 7.71 -9.34 5.11
C GLY A 463 8.34 -8.18 5.86
N LYS A 464 8.32 -6.98 5.26
CA LYS A 464 8.93 -5.78 5.85
C LYS A 464 7.90 -5.00 6.65
N GLY A 465 8.21 -4.53 7.85
CA GLY A 465 7.32 -3.60 8.55
C GLY A 465 7.14 -2.32 7.74
N VAL A 466 8.24 -1.60 7.53
CA VAL A 466 8.33 -0.43 6.62
C VAL A 466 9.42 -0.68 5.58
N SER A 467 9.14 -0.38 4.31
CA SER A 467 10.08 -0.52 3.20
C SER A 467 10.18 0.76 2.37
N PHE A 468 11.37 1.36 2.33
CA PHE A 468 11.72 2.38 1.35
C PHE A 468 12.38 1.72 0.15
N THR A 469 11.57 1.31 -0.83
CA THR A 469 12.04 0.63 -2.04
C THR A 469 11.17 1.03 -3.22
N THR A 470 11.75 1.06 -4.41
CA THR A 470 10.96 1.32 -5.63
C THR A 470 10.33 0.03 -6.13
N SER A 471 9.24 0.12 -6.89
CA SER A 471 8.62 -1.04 -7.54
C SER A 471 9.51 -1.70 -8.60
N MET A 472 10.67 -1.10 -8.90
CA MET A 472 11.65 -1.56 -9.86
C MET A 472 12.84 -2.25 -9.18
N ASP A 473 12.63 -3.04 -8.13
CA ASP A 473 13.69 -3.86 -7.50
C ASP A 473 14.41 -4.80 -8.49
N TYR A 474 13.80 -5.04 -9.67
CA TYR A 474 14.37 -5.78 -10.80
C TYR A 474 14.96 -4.92 -11.93
N ALA A 475 14.95 -3.59 -11.82
CA ALA A 475 15.58 -2.75 -12.83
C ALA A 475 17.11 -2.82 -12.73
N PRO A 476 17.81 -2.95 -13.87
CA PRO A 476 19.27 -3.01 -13.89
C PRO A 476 19.93 -1.66 -13.53
N THR A 477 19.16 -0.58 -13.41
CA THR A 477 19.64 0.77 -13.10
C THR A 477 19.19 1.19 -11.70
N PRO A 478 20.12 1.68 -10.85
CA PRO A 478 19.78 2.27 -9.56
C PRO A 478 18.71 3.35 -9.66
N VAL A 479 17.69 3.26 -8.82
CA VAL A 479 16.69 4.32 -8.64
C VAL A 479 16.87 4.93 -7.26
N ASN A 480 17.30 6.19 -7.23
CA ASN A 480 17.44 6.91 -5.99
C ASN A 480 16.14 7.64 -5.64
N LEU A 481 15.68 7.49 -4.40
CA LEU A 481 14.55 8.27 -3.88
C LEU A 481 15.07 9.36 -2.96
N THR A 482 14.43 10.53 -3.03
CA THR A 482 14.63 11.60 -2.06
C THR A 482 13.38 11.75 -1.21
N ILE A 483 13.57 11.67 0.11
CA ILE A 483 12.53 11.80 1.12
C ILE A 483 12.89 12.99 2.00
N ASN A 484 12.15 14.07 1.89
CA ASN A 484 12.37 15.31 2.64
C ASN A 484 11.27 15.45 3.71
N ILE A 485 11.65 15.45 4.98
CA ILE A 485 10.72 15.57 6.12
C ILE A 485 11.09 16.81 6.92
N SER A 486 10.42 17.92 6.65
CA SER A 486 10.81 19.22 7.19
C SER A 486 10.68 19.27 8.71
N GLY A 487 9.60 18.75 9.29
CA GLY A 487 9.30 18.82 10.72
C GLY A 487 9.90 17.70 11.59
N GLY A 488 10.71 16.80 11.03
CA GLY A 488 11.17 15.60 11.74
C GLY A 488 10.06 14.56 11.97
N GLY A 489 10.30 13.61 12.86
CA GLY A 489 9.29 12.62 13.24
C GLY A 489 9.82 11.22 13.52
N SER A 490 8.95 10.22 13.36
CA SER A 490 9.21 8.82 13.66
C SER A 490 8.78 7.91 12.53
N ILE A 491 9.61 6.93 12.20
CA ILE A 491 9.29 5.88 11.23
C ILE A 491 9.57 4.55 11.93
N SER A 492 8.54 3.72 12.11
CA SER A 492 8.61 2.49 12.88
C SER A 492 8.07 1.31 12.10
N GLY A 493 8.93 0.33 11.83
CA GLY A 493 8.56 -0.92 11.19
C GLY A 493 8.70 -2.10 12.15
N THR A 494 7.70 -2.97 12.19
CA THR A 494 7.73 -4.21 12.97
C THR A 494 7.44 -5.38 12.04
N SER A 495 8.28 -6.40 12.11
CA SER A 495 8.07 -7.66 11.41
C SER A 495 8.22 -8.83 12.37
N ASP A 496 7.43 -9.90 12.23
CA ASP A 496 7.67 -11.08 13.07
C ASP A 496 8.93 -11.79 12.57
N THR A 497 8.99 -12.20 11.29
CA THR A 497 10.15 -12.96 10.77
C THR A 497 11.01 -12.25 9.74
N GLY A 498 10.53 -11.14 9.17
CA GLY A 498 11.24 -10.34 8.17
C GLY A 498 11.89 -9.10 8.76
N ILE A 499 12.26 -8.14 7.90
CA ILE A 499 12.95 -6.92 8.33
C ILE A 499 11.95 -5.96 8.97
N GLY A 500 12.27 -5.40 10.14
CA GLY A 500 11.43 -4.37 10.77
C GLY A 500 11.31 -3.13 9.88
N LEU A 501 12.42 -2.46 9.62
CA LEU A 501 12.50 -1.28 8.75
C LEU A 501 13.65 -1.45 7.75
N LEU A 502 13.34 -1.31 6.46
CA LEU A 502 14.33 -1.31 5.38
C LEU A 502 14.41 0.08 4.73
N ASN A 503 15.59 0.69 4.75
CA ASN A 503 15.89 1.91 4.03
C ASN A 503 16.81 1.64 2.83
N GLY A 504 16.20 1.42 1.66
CA GLY A 504 16.91 1.12 0.41
C GLY A 504 17.20 -0.35 0.18
N ASN A 505 17.94 -0.61 -0.88
CA ASN A 505 18.52 -1.92 -1.15
C ASN A 505 19.88 -1.75 -1.86
N LYS A 506 20.63 -2.83 -2.05
CA LYS A 506 21.94 -2.80 -2.74
C LYS A 506 21.94 -2.10 -4.11
N ASN A 507 20.79 -2.01 -4.80
CA ASN A 507 20.66 -1.34 -6.09
C ASN A 507 20.12 0.09 -5.96
N ASN A 508 19.42 0.46 -4.88
CA ASN A 508 18.67 1.71 -4.74
C ASN A 508 19.12 2.49 -3.50
N VAL A 509 19.71 3.67 -3.71
CA VAL A 509 20.09 4.57 -2.60
C VAL A 509 18.91 5.45 -2.24
N ILE A 510 18.46 5.36 -0.99
CA ILE A 510 17.41 6.22 -0.46
C ILE A 510 18.04 7.30 0.41
N ASN A 511 17.75 8.55 0.07
CA ASN A 511 18.19 9.73 0.80
C ASN A 511 17.03 10.26 1.64
N ILE A 512 17.06 10.02 2.94
CA ILE A 512 16.10 10.62 3.88
C ILE A 512 16.76 11.84 4.51
N THR A 513 16.14 13.01 4.35
CA THR A 513 16.60 14.27 4.95
C THR A 513 15.54 14.91 5.81
N THR A 514 15.95 15.53 6.92
CA THR A 514 15.08 16.35 7.76
C THR A 514 15.45 17.82 7.74
N GLY A 515 14.48 18.67 8.10
CA GLY A 515 14.71 20.10 8.27
C GLY A 515 15.67 20.41 9.43
N THR A 516 16.28 21.58 9.38
CA THR A 516 17.32 21.99 10.33
C THR A 516 16.85 22.04 11.77
N GLY A 517 17.53 21.30 12.65
CA GLY A 517 17.22 21.22 14.09
C GLY A 517 16.09 20.26 14.45
N ASN A 518 15.56 19.50 13.49
CA ASN A 518 14.48 18.54 13.73
C ASN A 518 15.01 17.11 13.82
N ALA A 519 14.55 16.38 14.84
CA ALA A 519 14.96 15.00 15.09
C ALA A 519 14.19 14.02 14.20
N LEU A 520 14.87 12.95 13.79
CA LEU A 520 14.29 11.79 13.10
C LEU A 520 14.64 10.52 13.84
N THR A 521 13.62 9.71 14.14
CA THR A 521 13.82 8.38 14.71
C THR A 521 13.39 7.31 13.72
N LEU A 522 14.31 6.41 13.37
CA LEU A 522 14.04 5.19 12.62
C LEU A 522 14.01 4.02 13.60
N THR A 523 12.89 3.33 13.74
CA THR A 523 12.73 2.18 14.62
C THR A 523 12.38 0.93 13.82
N GLY A 524 13.05 -0.17 14.10
CA GLY A 524 12.83 -1.44 13.42
C GLY A 524 12.88 -2.61 14.39
N ASN A 525 11.81 -3.39 14.45
CA ASN A 525 11.71 -4.57 15.32
C ASN A 525 11.50 -5.82 14.49
N SER A 526 12.25 -6.88 14.80
CA SER A 526 12.18 -8.18 14.16
C SER A 526 12.35 -9.29 15.21
N THR A 527 11.76 -10.48 15.04
CA THR A 527 12.08 -11.61 15.92
C THR A 527 13.26 -12.45 15.41
N SER A 528 13.41 -12.61 14.09
CA SER A 528 14.42 -13.53 13.51
C SER A 528 15.31 -12.94 12.41
N SER A 529 14.96 -11.81 11.82
CA SER A 529 15.75 -11.10 10.80
C SER A 529 16.27 -9.75 11.36
N THR A 530 16.54 -8.77 10.51
CA THR A 530 17.10 -7.47 10.91
C THR A 530 16.04 -6.53 11.48
N GLY A 531 16.34 -5.85 12.59
CA GLY A 531 15.49 -4.78 13.11
C GLY A 531 15.41 -3.61 12.13
N VAL A 532 16.53 -2.88 11.95
CA VAL A 532 16.69 -1.83 10.93
C VAL A 532 17.80 -2.18 9.96
N GLN A 533 17.55 -2.12 8.65
CA GLN A 533 18.58 -2.25 7.61
C GLN A 533 18.71 -0.93 6.83
N LEU A 534 19.93 -0.41 6.75
CA LEU A 534 20.28 0.84 6.07
C LEU A 534 21.23 0.55 4.90
N ASP A 535 20.69 0.49 3.68
CA ASP A 535 21.48 0.27 2.47
C ASP A 535 21.75 1.62 1.71
N GLY A 536 21.36 2.76 2.30
CA GLY A 536 21.41 4.10 1.69
C GLY A 536 21.95 5.20 2.62
N THR A 537 21.79 6.46 2.20
CA THR A 537 22.22 7.63 2.99
C THR A 537 21.07 8.17 3.84
N VAL A 538 21.28 8.36 5.14
CA VAL A 538 20.30 9.03 6.01
C VAL A 538 20.99 10.23 6.64
N ASN A 539 20.42 11.43 6.43
CA ASN A 539 21.03 12.67 6.87
C ASN A 539 20.01 13.57 7.56
N ALA A 540 20.10 13.71 8.88
CA ALA A 540 19.36 14.78 9.56
C ALA A 540 20.16 16.09 9.42
N ALA A 541 19.63 17.07 8.67
CA ALA A 541 20.35 18.32 8.46
C ALA A 541 20.44 19.06 9.80
N GLN A 542 21.59 19.04 10.50
CA GLN A 542 21.78 19.75 11.78
C GLN A 542 20.79 19.36 12.92
N GLY A 543 20.09 18.22 12.82
CA GLY A 543 19.24 17.64 13.87
C GLY A 543 19.73 16.26 14.27
N ASP A 544 19.16 15.68 15.33
CA ASP A 544 19.55 14.35 15.81
C ASP A 544 18.89 13.24 14.98
N LEU A 545 19.69 12.39 14.34
CA LEU A 545 19.23 11.13 13.76
C LEU A 545 19.40 10.01 14.79
N THR A 546 18.31 9.33 15.16
CA THR A 546 18.35 8.13 16.00
C THR A 546 17.89 6.91 15.21
N VAL A 547 18.66 5.83 15.23
CA VAL A 547 18.31 4.55 14.60
C VAL A 547 18.24 3.47 15.67
N ASN A 548 17.05 2.92 15.91
CA ASN A 548 16.80 1.91 16.93
C ASN A 548 16.38 0.59 16.27
N GLY A 549 17.25 -0.39 16.28
CA GLY A 549 16.97 -1.73 15.75
C GLY A 549 16.97 -2.78 16.84
N SER A 550 15.94 -3.62 16.89
CA SER A 550 15.85 -4.74 17.81
C SER A 550 15.58 -6.03 17.05
N SER A 551 16.33 -7.08 17.40
CA SER A 551 16.12 -8.42 16.87
C SER A 551 16.18 -9.49 17.96
N GLY A 552 15.44 -10.58 17.81
CA GLY A 552 15.65 -11.78 18.63
C GLY A 552 16.93 -12.49 18.20
N ASN A 553 16.92 -13.10 17.02
CA ASN A 553 18.03 -13.92 16.52
C ASN A 553 18.83 -13.33 15.35
N GLY A 554 18.36 -12.25 14.74
CA GLY A 554 19.06 -11.57 13.64
C GLY A 554 19.86 -10.36 14.13
N THR A 555 20.15 -9.44 13.22
CA THR A 555 20.88 -8.20 13.55
C THR A 555 19.94 -7.12 14.08
N GLY A 556 20.31 -6.41 15.15
CA GLY A 556 19.54 -5.25 15.62
C GLY A 556 19.48 -4.17 14.54
N VAL A 557 20.64 -3.56 14.22
CA VAL A 557 20.80 -2.62 13.10
C VAL A 557 21.88 -3.12 12.13
N ASP A 558 21.55 -3.27 10.86
CA ASP A 558 22.53 -3.45 9.80
C ASP A 558 22.80 -2.11 9.12
N ALA A 559 23.98 -1.54 9.35
CA ALA A 559 24.43 -0.25 8.80
C ALA A 559 25.40 -0.43 7.63
N SER A 560 25.39 -1.59 6.97
CA SER A 560 26.25 -1.90 5.83
C SER A 560 26.00 -0.95 4.65
N GLY A 561 27.03 -0.28 4.16
CA GLY A 561 26.92 0.71 3.08
C GLY A 561 26.33 2.05 3.51
N ALA A 562 25.99 2.22 4.80
CA ALA A 562 25.39 3.44 5.29
C ALA A 562 26.37 4.62 5.26
N SER A 563 25.87 5.78 4.84
CA SER A 563 26.51 7.07 5.06
C SER A 563 25.66 7.88 6.02
N LEU A 564 26.20 8.16 7.21
CA LEU A 564 25.48 8.81 8.31
C LEU A 564 26.29 9.96 8.87
N ASN A 565 25.60 11.03 9.26
CA ASN A 565 26.18 12.23 9.85
C ASN A 565 25.37 12.64 11.08
N ASN A 566 26.04 12.94 12.20
CA ASN A 566 25.42 13.31 13.48
C ASN A 566 24.28 12.37 13.89
N ALA A 567 24.60 11.08 14.02
CA ALA A 567 23.62 10.04 14.30
C ALA A 567 23.97 9.22 15.54
N THR A 568 22.94 8.67 16.18
CA THR A 568 23.09 7.64 17.21
C THR A 568 22.38 6.36 16.75
N ILE A 569 23.10 5.26 16.71
CA ILE A 569 22.59 3.94 16.37
C ILE A 569 22.50 3.11 17.64
N HIS A 570 21.35 2.51 17.91
CA HIS A 570 21.15 1.51 18.96
C HIS A 570 20.67 0.22 18.31
N GLY A 571 21.53 -0.79 18.30
CA GLY A 571 21.20 -2.12 17.83
C GLY A 571 21.20 -3.12 18.96
N ASN A 572 20.09 -3.81 19.17
CA ASN A 572 19.95 -4.84 20.19
C ASN A 572 19.63 -6.17 19.53
N SER A 573 20.36 -7.22 19.89
CA SER A 573 20.04 -8.60 19.51
C SER A 573 20.10 -9.52 20.72
N THR A 574 19.39 -10.66 20.70
CA THR A 574 19.59 -11.67 21.77
C THR A 574 20.79 -12.56 21.44
N SER A 575 20.84 -13.09 20.23
CA SER A 575 21.87 -14.07 19.81
C SER A 575 22.66 -13.66 18.56
N GLY A 576 22.20 -12.67 17.79
CA GLY A 576 22.89 -12.12 16.63
C GLY A 576 23.75 -10.89 16.97
N ALA A 577 24.12 -10.13 15.93
CA ALA A 577 24.83 -8.87 16.09
C ALA A 577 23.90 -7.75 16.60
N GLY A 578 24.31 -6.99 17.60
CA GLY A 578 23.59 -5.78 17.99
C GLY A 578 23.57 -4.80 16.83
N VAL A 579 24.75 -4.39 16.36
CA VAL A 579 24.93 -3.62 15.13
C VAL A 579 25.93 -4.32 14.20
N ASN A 580 25.66 -4.36 12.90
CA ASN A 580 26.63 -4.72 11.86
C ASN A 580 27.05 -3.47 11.08
N VAL A 581 28.34 -3.33 10.80
CA VAL A 581 28.94 -2.22 10.05
C VAL A 581 29.86 -2.78 8.97
N SER A 582 29.67 -2.35 7.73
CA SER A 582 30.43 -2.87 6.59
C SER A 582 30.41 -1.86 5.45
N GLU A 583 31.57 -1.48 4.91
CA GLU A 583 31.67 -0.47 3.84
C GLU A 583 30.92 0.84 4.14
N SER A 584 31.00 1.31 5.40
CA SER A 584 30.22 2.45 5.90
C SER A 584 31.10 3.70 6.09
N THR A 585 30.52 4.88 5.86
CA THR A 585 31.15 6.17 6.15
C THR A 585 30.36 6.92 7.22
N LEU A 586 30.96 7.10 8.39
CA LEU A 586 30.30 7.68 9.56
C LEU A 586 30.96 8.99 9.96
N ASN A 587 30.18 10.05 10.15
CA ASN A 587 30.64 11.35 10.62
C ASN A 587 29.95 11.72 11.94
N ASN A 588 30.71 11.83 13.03
CA ASN A 588 30.18 12.11 14.38
C ASN A 588 29.03 11.17 14.77
N VAL A 589 29.19 9.88 14.49
CA VAL A 589 28.17 8.87 14.80
C VAL A 589 28.55 8.10 16.06
N THR A 590 27.58 7.88 16.94
CA THR A 590 27.73 6.93 18.04
C THR A 590 27.01 5.64 17.68
N VAL A 591 27.74 4.52 17.62
CA VAL A 591 27.21 3.20 17.32
C VAL A 591 27.17 2.38 18.60
N ASN A 592 25.98 2.06 19.10
CA ASN A 592 25.76 1.29 20.32
C ASN A 592 25.13 -0.06 19.96
N GLY A 593 25.91 -1.13 20.02
CA GLY A 593 25.45 -2.48 19.77
C GLY A 593 25.46 -3.33 21.04
N SER A 594 24.32 -3.92 21.39
CA SER A 594 24.18 -4.81 22.54
C SER A 594 23.69 -6.18 22.11
N THR A 595 24.26 -7.22 22.72
CA THR A 595 23.84 -8.60 22.53
C THR A 595 23.89 -9.38 23.83
N ALA A 596 23.11 -10.46 23.96
CA ALA A 596 23.31 -11.38 25.07
C ALA A 596 24.46 -12.36 24.76
N ASN A 597 24.39 -13.07 23.64
CA ASN A 597 25.34 -14.15 23.32
C ASN A 597 26.04 -14.02 21.95
N GLY A 598 25.67 -13.04 21.12
CA GLY A 598 26.25 -12.82 19.79
C GLY A 598 27.43 -11.84 19.80
N THR A 599 27.46 -10.91 18.85
CA THR A 599 28.43 -9.80 18.84
C THR A 599 27.73 -8.47 19.15
N GLY A 600 28.27 -7.64 20.04
CA GLY A 600 27.69 -6.32 20.31
C GLY A 600 27.70 -5.45 19.04
N VAL A 601 28.89 -5.16 18.52
CA VAL A 601 29.07 -4.56 17.18
C VAL A 601 29.99 -5.43 16.33
N ASP A 602 29.54 -5.80 15.14
CA ASP A 602 30.31 -6.56 14.16
C ASP A 602 30.78 -5.64 13.02
N ILE A 603 32.08 -5.50 12.83
CA ILE A 603 32.70 -4.70 11.77
C ILE A 603 33.28 -5.66 10.73
N THR A 604 32.43 -6.05 9.77
CA THR A 604 32.73 -7.08 8.77
C THR A 604 33.44 -6.54 7.52
N GLY A 605 33.36 -5.24 7.28
CA GLY A 605 33.97 -4.54 6.15
C GLY A 605 34.56 -3.19 6.56
N ASN A 606 34.94 -2.36 5.61
CA ASN A 606 35.62 -1.11 5.92
C ASN A 606 34.71 -0.13 6.68
N LEU A 607 35.23 0.49 7.74
CA LEU A 607 34.61 1.62 8.44
C LEU A 607 35.49 2.86 8.30
N THR A 608 34.96 3.88 7.65
CA THR A 608 35.63 5.19 7.55
C THR A 608 34.95 6.21 8.46
N SER A 609 35.63 6.62 9.53
CA SER A 609 35.22 7.76 10.35
C SER A 609 35.76 9.05 9.77
N THR A 610 34.89 9.98 9.42
CA THR A 610 35.27 11.32 8.92
C THR A 610 35.16 12.42 9.99
N GLY A 611 34.70 12.06 11.19
CA GLY A 611 34.61 12.92 12.37
C GLY A 611 34.86 12.12 13.65
N SER A 612 34.19 12.48 14.75
CA SER A 612 34.34 11.81 16.06
C SER A 612 33.39 10.61 16.20
N THR A 613 33.55 9.57 15.37
CA THR A 613 32.75 8.34 15.48
C THR A 613 33.22 7.48 16.65
N THR A 614 32.27 6.99 17.45
CA THR A 614 32.51 6.04 18.54
C THR A 614 31.69 4.78 18.32
N VAL A 615 32.33 3.62 18.37
CA VAL A 615 31.70 2.30 18.30
C VAL A 615 31.74 1.67 19.68
N ASN A 616 30.59 1.32 20.23
CA ASN A 616 30.41 0.71 21.54
C ASN A 616 29.67 -0.62 21.39
N GLY A 617 30.41 -1.72 21.48
CA GLY A 617 29.85 -3.06 21.45
C GLY A 617 29.83 -3.69 22.85
N ASN A 618 28.68 -4.23 23.25
CA ASN A 618 28.47 -4.83 24.56
C ASN A 618 27.85 -6.22 24.43
N ALA A 619 28.52 -7.25 24.95
CA ALA A 619 27.98 -8.60 25.08
C ALA A 619 27.78 -8.94 26.57
N THR A 620 26.54 -9.18 27.00
CA THR A 620 26.28 -9.45 28.42
C THR A 620 26.58 -10.88 28.85
N GLY A 621 26.74 -11.81 27.90
CA GLY A 621 27.09 -13.22 28.11
C GLY A 621 28.47 -13.58 27.56
N MET A 622 28.55 -14.71 26.83
CA MET A 622 29.81 -15.25 26.26
C MET A 622 30.21 -14.65 24.89
N GLY A 623 29.41 -13.72 24.38
CA GLY A 623 29.63 -13.08 23.08
C GLY A 623 30.81 -12.11 23.06
N SER A 624 31.15 -11.61 21.87
CA SER A 624 32.16 -10.55 21.72
C SER A 624 31.52 -9.17 21.87
N GLY A 625 32.17 -8.26 22.59
CA GLY A 625 31.75 -6.85 22.63
C GLY A 625 31.79 -6.26 21.22
N VAL A 626 32.98 -6.24 20.60
CA VAL A 626 33.17 -5.92 19.18
C VAL A 626 33.89 -7.07 18.48
N ASP A 627 33.46 -7.43 17.28
CA ASP A 627 34.26 -8.23 16.33
C ASP A 627 34.73 -7.35 15.18
N LEU A 628 36.01 -7.46 14.82
CA LEU A 628 36.71 -6.57 13.91
C LEU A 628 37.42 -7.39 12.83
N ALA A 629 36.76 -7.50 11.68
CA ALA A 629 37.29 -8.19 10.51
C ALA A 629 37.68 -7.25 9.35
N GLY A 630 37.15 -6.03 9.34
CA GLY A 630 37.43 -5.00 8.33
C GLY A 630 38.42 -3.92 8.76
N ASN A 631 38.83 -3.07 7.81
CA ASN A 631 39.70 -1.93 8.10
C ASN A 631 38.93 -0.80 8.78
N VAL A 632 39.58 -0.08 9.70
CA VAL A 632 38.99 1.09 10.37
C VAL A 632 39.91 2.29 10.24
N THR A 633 39.35 3.43 9.85
CA THR A 633 40.07 4.71 9.78
C THR A 633 39.41 5.73 10.69
N GLY A 634 40.15 6.25 11.68
CA GLY A 634 39.68 7.22 12.65
C GLY A 634 38.68 6.68 13.68
N GLY A 635 38.51 7.43 14.78
CA GLY A 635 37.49 7.18 15.79
C GLY A 635 37.93 6.24 16.93
N THR A 636 36.96 5.78 17.70
CA THR A 636 37.17 4.90 18.87
C THR A 636 36.30 3.66 18.77
N VAL A 637 36.88 2.50 19.09
CA VAL A 637 36.21 1.20 19.14
C VAL A 637 36.30 0.67 20.57
N ASN A 638 35.17 0.62 21.25
CA ASN A 638 35.04 0.11 22.62
C ASN A 638 34.24 -1.19 22.58
N GLY A 639 34.87 -2.28 23.00
CA GLY A 639 34.23 -3.57 23.16
C GLY A 639 34.20 -3.98 24.62
N SER A 640 33.03 -4.38 25.11
CA SER A 640 32.80 -4.88 26.46
C SER A 640 32.15 -6.25 26.41
N SER A 641 32.65 -7.21 27.17
CA SER A 641 32.00 -8.51 27.35
C SER A 641 32.06 -8.98 28.81
N THR A 642 31.03 -9.67 29.30
CA THR A 642 31.11 -10.29 30.63
C THR A 642 32.11 -11.45 30.60
N ASP A 643 31.83 -12.48 29.79
CA ASP A 643 32.58 -13.73 29.79
C ASP A 643 33.26 -14.06 28.45
N GLY A 644 32.92 -13.34 27.37
CA GLY A 644 33.55 -13.47 26.07
C GLY A 644 34.71 -12.49 25.86
N THR A 645 34.96 -12.12 24.61
CA THR A 645 36.04 -11.19 24.24
C THR A 645 35.55 -9.75 24.23
N GLY A 646 36.34 -8.80 24.75
CA GLY A 646 36.00 -7.38 24.69
C GLY A 646 36.00 -6.90 23.23
N VAL A 647 37.17 -6.94 22.59
CA VAL A 647 37.32 -6.75 21.14
C VAL A 647 38.04 -7.94 20.52
N ASN A 648 37.43 -8.61 19.56
CA ASN A 648 38.04 -9.68 18.77
C ASN A 648 38.50 -9.13 17.42
N VAL A 649 39.79 -9.22 17.10
CA VAL A 649 40.34 -8.89 15.77
C VAL A 649 40.50 -10.20 15.00
N SER A 650 39.43 -10.60 14.34
CA SER A 650 39.30 -11.89 13.65
C SER A 650 39.80 -11.86 12.21
N GLY A 651 39.68 -10.73 11.52
CA GLY A 651 40.10 -10.55 10.13
C GLY A 651 41.46 -9.89 9.97
N ASN A 652 41.99 -9.93 8.75
CA ASN A 652 43.19 -9.18 8.39
C ASN A 652 42.84 -7.69 8.27
N SER A 653 43.21 -6.91 9.27
CA SER A 653 42.70 -5.54 9.44
C SER A 653 43.83 -4.52 9.42
N THR A 654 43.55 -3.37 8.83
CA THR A 654 44.36 -2.16 8.92
C THR A 654 43.62 -1.11 9.74
N LEU A 655 44.26 -0.63 10.81
CA LEU A 655 43.69 0.39 11.69
C LEU A 655 44.54 1.66 11.61
N THR A 656 43.94 2.76 11.13
CA THR A 656 44.62 4.04 10.94
C THR A 656 44.02 5.09 11.87
N ASP A 657 44.81 5.61 12.81
CA ASP A 657 44.38 6.60 13.81
C ASP A 657 43.15 6.15 14.63
N VAL A 658 43.13 4.87 15.04
CA VAL A 658 42.02 4.27 15.80
C VAL A 658 42.44 4.01 17.24
N THR A 659 41.57 4.33 18.20
CA THR A 659 41.72 3.86 19.57
C THR A 659 40.82 2.63 19.80
N VAL A 660 41.40 1.49 20.16
CA VAL A 660 40.67 0.25 20.45
C VAL A 660 40.75 -0.06 21.94
N ASN A 661 39.61 -0.24 22.60
CA ASN A 661 39.51 -0.58 24.02
C ASN A 661 38.64 -1.82 24.21
N GLY A 662 39.24 -2.94 24.60
CA GLY A 662 38.55 -4.17 24.95
C GLY A 662 38.52 -4.39 26.45
N ASN A 663 37.34 -4.56 27.03
CA ASN A 663 37.15 -4.75 28.46
C ASN A 663 36.35 -6.02 28.72
N THR A 664 36.82 -6.87 29.64
CA THR A 664 36.08 -8.06 30.04
C THR A 664 36.13 -8.34 31.53
N THR A 665 35.12 -9.07 32.03
CA THR A 665 35.17 -9.57 33.41
C THR A 665 35.99 -10.86 33.50
N SER A 666 35.71 -11.85 32.65
CA SER A 666 36.38 -13.16 32.74
C SER A 666 37.08 -13.65 31.46
N GLY A 667 36.70 -13.16 30.28
CA GLY A 667 37.32 -13.52 29.00
C GLY A 667 38.51 -12.65 28.60
N THR A 668 38.87 -12.59 27.31
CA THR A 668 40.03 -11.82 26.82
C THR A 668 39.67 -10.36 26.53
N GLY A 669 40.42 -9.40 27.05
CA GLY A 669 40.20 -7.96 26.80
C GLY A 669 40.20 -7.64 25.30
N VAL A 670 41.34 -7.80 24.64
CA VAL A 670 41.45 -7.78 23.16
C VAL A 670 42.09 -9.07 22.67
N ASP A 671 41.43 -9.82 21.79
CA ASP A 671 42.00 -11.01 21.17
C ASP A 671 42.37 -10.73 19.70
N ILE A 672 43.59 -11.07 19.29
CA ILE A 672 44.10 -10.81 17.95
C ILE A 672 44.46 -12.15 17.30
N SER A 673 43.54 -12.65 16.47
CA SER A 673 43.70 -13.89 15.72
C SER A 673 43.96 -13.66 14.22
N GLY A 674 43.55 -12.51 13.67
CA GLY A 674 43.92 -12.05 12.34
C GLY A 674 45.28 -11.33 12.29
N ASN A 675 45.75 -10.99 11.08
CA ASN A 675 46.91 -10.09 10.94
C ASN A 675 46.47 -8.63 11.07
N LEU A 676 47.16 -7.87 11.91
CA LEU A 676 46.81 -6.50 12.24
C LEU A 676 47.94 -5.53 11.85
N THR A 677 47.62 -4.55 11.01
CA THR A 677 48.53 -3.46 10.65
C THR A 677 48.02 -2.16 11.24
N ASN A 678 48.74 -1.61 12.20
CA ASN A 678 48.43 -0.33 12.81
C ASN A 678 49.21 0.78 12.11
N GLN A 679 48.52 1.85 11.74
CA GLN A 679 49.08 3.05 11.12
C GLN A 679 48.70 4.30 11.92
N GLY A 680 49.47 5.38 11.77
CA GLY A 680 49.25 6.62 12.49
C GLY A 680 49.34 6.43 14.02
N ASN A 681 48.42 7.03 14.75
CA ASN A 681 48.39 7.02 16.23
C ASN A 681 47.56 5.87 16.82
N THR A 682 47.41 4.76 16.11
CA THR A 682 46.57 3.64 16.56
C THR A 682 47.08 3.01 17.86
N THR A 683 46.17 2.88 18.84
CA THR A 683 46.44 2.30 20.17
C THR A 683 45.42 1.22 20.48
N ILE A 684 45.88 0.09 21.03
CA ILE A 684 45.05 -1.05 21.39
C ILE A 684 45.23 -1.35 22.87
N THR A 685 44.15 -1.28 23.64
CA THR A 685 44.15 -1.54 25.08
C THR A 685 43.18 -2.66 25.40
N GLY A 686 43.68 -3.74 25.99
CA GLY A 686 42.88 -4.86 26.47
C GLY A 686 42.96 -4.98 27.99
N ASN A 687 41.80 -4.96 28.64
CA ASN A 687 41.63 -5.10 30.08
C ASN A 687 40.77 -6.31 30.38
N SER A 688 41.23 -7.18 31.29
CA SER A 688 40.45 -8.32 31.76
C SER A 688 40.49 -8.46 33.29
N GLY A 689 39.40 -8.91 33.89
CA GLY A 689 39.41 -9.33 35.29
C GLY A 689 40.23 -10.60 35.46
N SER A 690 39.78 -11.73 34.90
CA SER A 690 40.47 -13.03 35.08
C SER A 690 41.12 -13.64 33.85
N GLY A 691 40.79 -13.17 32.65
CA GLY A 691 41.36 -13.63 31.38
C GLY A 691 42.59 -12.83 30.94
N ALA A 692 42.99 -13.01 29.68
CA ALA A 692 44.11 -12.26 29.12
C ALA A 692 43.73 -10.79 28.91
N GLY A 693 44.61 -9.85 29.22
CA GLY A 693 44.44 -8.45 28.81
C GLY A 693 44.43 -8.36 27.28
N VAL A 694 45.51 -8.82 26.65
CA VAL A 694 45.62 -9.03 25.19
C VAL A 694 45.95 -10.50 24.88
N GLY A 695 45.13 -11.15 24.06
CA GLY A 695 45.43 -12.44 23.43
C GLY A 695 46.05 -12.22 22.04
N LEU A 696 47.10 -12.97 21.71
CA LEU A 696 47.81 -12.85 20.43
C LEU A 696 48.06 -14.23 19.81
N ASN A 697 47.48 -14.43 18.63
CA ASN A 697 47.65 -15.61 17.77
C ASN A 697 47.79 -15.19 16.29
N GLY A 698 48.58 -14.16 16.02
CA GLY A 698 48.69 -13.52 14.70
C GLY A 698 49.90 -12.60 14.58
N THR A 699 49.97 -11.87 13.45
CA THR A 699 51.00 -10.84 13.22
C THR A 699 50.45 -9.47 13.55
N VAL A 700 51.15 -8.69 14.38
CA VAL A 700 50.85 -7.27 14.58
C VAL A 700 52.03 -6.44 14.09
N THR A 701 51.76 -5.41 13.29
CA THR A 701 52.77 -4.47 12.78
C THR A 701 52.40 -3.05 13.19
N GLY A 702 53.33 -2.30 13.78
CA GLY A 702 53.13 -0.90 14.18
C GLY A 702 52.21 -0.70 15.40
N GLY A 703 52.15 0.55 15.88
CA GLY A 703 51.24 0.98 16.95
C GLY A 703 51.64 0.52 18.36
N SER A 704 50.73 0.71 19.31
CA SER A 704 50.92 0.29 20.70
C SER A 704 49.88 -0.73 21.16
N LEU A 705 50.34 -1.75 21.88
CA LEU A 705 49.53 -2.77 22.54
C LEU A 705 49.68 -2.65 24.06
N VAL A 706 48.57 -2.45 24.76
CA VAL A 706 48.50 -2.35 26.22
C VAL A 706 47.62 -3.46 26.76
N GLY A 707 48.18 -4.42 27.48
CA GLY A 707 47.47 -5.57 28.03
C GLY A 707 47.47 -5.57 29.55
N ASN A 708 46.29 -5.39 30.17
CA ASN A 708 46.14 -5.39 31.62
C ASN A 708 45.22 -6.53 32.06
N SER A 709 45.62 -7.25 33.10
CA SER A 709 44.75 -8.24 33.74
C SER A 709 44.79 -8.13 35.27
N VAL A 710 43.72 -8.52 35.96
CA VAL A 710 43.75 -8.63 37.43
C VAL A 710 44.40 -9.95 37.83
N SER A 711 43.92 -11.09 37.32
CA SER A 711 44.45 -12.42 37.66
C SER A 711 44.92 -13.29 36.50
N GLY A 712 44.63 -12.92 35.26
CA GLY A 712 45.14 -13.60 34.06
C GLY A 712 46.43 -12.97 33.53
N PRO A 713 46.93 -13.41 32.36
CA PRO A 713 48.09 -12.79 31.72
C PRO A 713 47.77 -11.38 31.21
N GLY A 714 48.69 -10.42 31.35
CA GLY A 714 48.57 -9.11 30.69
C GLY A 714 48.60 -9.26 29.17
N LEU A 715 49.59 -10.00 28.64
CA LEU A 715 49.71 -10.43 27.24
C LEU A 715 49.86 -11.95 27.16
N TYR A 716 48.98 -12.63 26.42
CA TYR A 716 49.06 -14.07 26.17
C TYR A 716 49.36 -14.37 24.70
N VAL A 717 50.56 -14.87 24.44
CA VAL A 717 51.02 -15.19 23.08
C VAL A 717 50.91 -16.69 22.83
N THR A 718 50.14 -17.06 21.82
CA THR A 718 49.97 -18.43 21.33
C THR A 718 50.37 -18.53 19.86
N GLY A 719 50.43 -19.76 19.33
CA GLY A 719 50.75 -19.99 17.92
C GLY A 719 52.11 -19.45 17.46
N ASN A 720 52.23 -19.17 16.16
CA ASN A 720 53.40 -18.54 15.54
C ASN A 720 53.18 -17.02 15.41
N SER A 721 52.95 -16.35 16.54
CA SER A 721 52.68 -14.91 16.56
C SER A 721 53.92 -14.07 16.30
N THR A 722 53.76 -12.92 15.64
CA THR A 722 54.87 -11.98 15.38
C THR A 722 54.48 -10.54 15.72
N LEU A 723 55.43 -9.76 16.22
CA LEU A 723 55.27 -8.34 16.56
C LEU A 723 56.37 -7.55 15.85
N ASN A 724 56.01 -6.68 14.92
CA ASN A 724 56.94 -5.91 14.08
C ASN A 724 56.78 -4.41 14.33
N GLY A 725 57.71 -3.80 15.08
CA GLY A 725 57.67 -2.36 15.38
C GLY A 725 56.45 -1.98 16.24
N VAL A 726 56.10 -2.83 17.22
CA VAL A 726 54.96 -2.65 18.13
C VAL A 726 55.47 -2.30 19.52
N ASP A 727 54.94 -1.23 20.12
CA ASP A 727 55.22 -0.87 21.51
C ASP A 727 54.28 -1.62 22.46
N VAL A 728 54.80 -2.63 23.16
CA VAL A 728 54.03 -3.46 24.08
C VAL A 728 54.21 -3.04 25.53
N THR A 729 53.09 -2.80 26.22
CA THR A 729 53.02 -2.63 27.68
C THR A 729 52.08 -3.69 28.23
N ASP A 730 52.56 -4.61 29.07
CA ASP A 730 51.69 -5.57 29.75
C ASP A 730 51.83 -5.50 31.28
N SER A 731 50.72 -5.77 31.96
CA SER A 731 50.67 -5.82 33.42
C SER A 731 49.63 -6.81 33.90
N SER A 732 49.93 -7.47 35.02
CA SER A 732 48.95 -8.26 35.75
C SER A 732 49.13 -8.07 37.25
N GLN A 733 48.04 -7.96 38.01
CA GLN A 733 48.12 -7.78 39.47
C GLN A 733 48.54 -9.07 40.17
N SER A 734 48.00 -10.21 39.73
CA SER A 734 48.23 -11.53 40.34
C SER A 734 48.55 -12.65 39.35
N GLY A 735 48.39 -12.42 38.05
CA GLY A 735 48.85 -13.31 36.98
C GLY A 735 50.21 -12.89 36.40
N PRO A 736 50.70 -13.57 35.35
CA PRO A 736 51.93 -13.15 34.67
C PRO A 736 51.72 -11.89 33.84
N GLY A 737 52.74 -11.04 33.69
CA GLY A 737 52.70 -9.94 32.71
C GLY A 737 52.56 -10.49 31.29
N THR A 738 53.56 -11.23 30.81
CA THR A 738 53.50 -11.98 29.55
C THR A 738 53.46 -13.49 29.80
N GLN A 739 52.58 -14.21 29.10
CA GLN A 739 52.58 -15.67 29.02
C GLN A 739 52.77 -16.10 27.56
N LYS A 740 53.60 -17.13 27.30
CA LYS A 740 53.92 -17.61 25.94
C LYS A 740 53.79 -19.13 25.81
N ASP A 741 52.87 -19.57 24.96
CA ASP A 741 52.63 -20.98 24.60
C ASP A 741 53.32 -21.31 23.27
N SER A 742 54.64 -21.10 23.20
CA SER A 742 55.39 -21.33 21.97
C SER A 742 55.54 -22.83 21.65
N ALA A 743 55.54 -23.16 20.35
CA ALA A 743 55.86 -24.52 19.88
C ALA A 743 57.24 -25.00 20.37
N GLU A 744 58.19 -24.07 20.56
CA GLU A 744 59.53 -24.35 21.12
C GLU A 744 59.46 -24.77 22.60
N LEU A 745 58.60 -24.14 23.40
CA LEU A 745 58.37 -24.54 24.79
C LEU A 745 57.69 -25.92 24.88
N ARG A 746 56.72 -26.20 24.00
CA ARG A 746 56.10 -27.54 23.89
C ARG A 746 57.13 -28.59 23.48
N ARG A 747 58.04 -28.28 22.54
CA ARG A 747 59.13 -29.18 22.13
C ARG A 747 60.11 -29.45 23.28
N GLN A 748 60.53 -28.41 24.01
CA GLN A 748 61.41 -28.54 25.18
C GLN A 748 60.79 -29.33 26.33
N VAL A 749 59.49 -29.14 26.58
CA VAL A 749 58.76 -29.92 27.60
C VAL A 749 58.62 -31.39 27.17
N TYR A 750 58.31 -31.66 25.90
CA TYR A 750 58.27 -33.03 25.35
C TYR A 750 59.64 -33.71 25.43
N GLU A 751 60.71 -33.01 25.08
CA GLU A 751 62.09 -33.52 25.17
C GLU A 751 62.51 -33.76 26.63
N ARG A 752 62.13 -32.88 27.56
CA ARG A 752 62.42 -33.03 28.99
C ARG A 752 61.57 -34.14 29.64
N GLN A 753 60.33 -34.35 29.22
CA GLN A 753 59.48 -35.46 29.67
C GLN A 753 60.01 -36.83 29.19
N GLN A 754 60.57 -36.91 27.98
CA GLN A 754 61.28 -38.13 27.53
C GLN A 754 62.59 -38.40 28.29
N GLN A 755 63.24 -37.37 28.85
CA GLN A 755 64.39 -37.57 29.74
C GLN A 755 63.97 -37.99 31.16
N LEU A 756 62.81 -37.53 31.65
CA LEU A 756 62.28 -37.89 32.98
C LEU A 756 61.80 -39.34 33.07
N SER A 757 61.32 -39.94 31.99
CA SER A 757 60.90 -41.36 31.96
C SER A 757 62.07 -42.36 32.05
N ARG A 758 63.32 -41.88 32.04
CA ARG A 758 64.55 -42.68 32.15
C ARG A 758 65.36 -42.44 33.43
N SER A 759 64.81 -41.73 34.41
CA SER A 759 65.49 -41.52 35.70
C SER A 759 65.10 -42.60 36.71
N ASP A 760 66.07 -43.38 37.19
CA ASP A 760 65.89 -44.45 38.17
C ASP A 760 65.23 -43.99 39.49
N THR A 761 65.29 -42.68 39.80
CA THR A 761 64.66 -42.06 40.97
C THR A 761 63.13 -42.11 40.99
N VAL A 762 62.44 -42.26 39.84
CA VAL A 762 60.97 -42.33 39.81
C VAL A 762 60.45 -43.75 40.11
N ARG A 763 61.24 -44.80 39.81
CA ARG A 763 60.87 -46.20 40.10
C ARG A 763 60.91 -46.54 41.60
N ASP A 764 61.85 -45.94 42.33
CA ASP A 764 62.01 -46.21 43.77
C ASP A 764 60.94 -45.50 44.63
N ALA A 765 60.49 -44.31 44.22
CA ALA A 765 59.38 -43.61 44.88
C ALA A 765 58.04 -44.35 44.74
N TYR A 766 57.82 -45.05 43.62
CA TYR A 766 56.59 -45.82 43.38
C TYR A 766 56.51 -47.12 44.19
N ARG A 767 57.64 -47.74 44.55
CA ARG A 767 57.65 -48.97 45.38
C ARG A 767 57.57 -48.68 46.88
N ALA A 768 57.99 -47.49 47.32
CA ALA A 768 58.01 -47.13 48.74
C ALA A 768 56.68 -46.56 49.29
N SER A 769 55.74 -46.11 48.45
CA SER A 769 54.51 -45.44 48.90
C SER A 769 53.28 -46.35 49.08
N GLY A 770 53.37 -47.64 48.74
CA GLY A 770 52.25 -48.59 48.90
C GLY A 770 50.99 -48.24 48.07
N TYR A 771 51.10 -47.35 47.08
CA TYR A 771 49.97 -46.91 46.27
C TYR A 771 49.41 -48.05 45.41
N ARG A 772 48.16 -48.45 45.65
CA ARG A 772 47.36 -49.27 44.72
C ARG A 772 46.48 -48.33 43.90
N VAL A 773 46.51 -48.50 42.58
CA VAL A 773 45.62 -47.79 41.66
C VAL A 773 44.18 -48.18 41.97
N GLU A 774 43.35 -47.19 42.26
CA GLU A 774 41.90 -47.36 42.39
C GLU A 774 41.31 -47.36 40.97
N GLU A 775 40.82 -48.52 40.52
CA GLU A 775 40.21 -48.69 39.21
C GLU A 775 38.86 -47.95 39.18
N LYS A 776 38.74 -46.90 38.34
CA LYS A 776 37.47 -46.21 38.12
C LYS A 776 36.66 -46.95 37.04
N PRO A 777 35.39 -47.32 37.31
CA PRO A 777 34.55 -47.96 36.31
C PRO A 777 34.21 -46.98 35.18
N VAL A 778 34.17 -47.48 33.95
CA VAL A 778 33.71 -46.72 32.78
C VAL A 778 32.25 -47.08 32.52
N SER A 779 31.39 -46.06 32.45
CA SER A 779 30.00 -46.19 32.03
C SER A 779 29.81 -45.55 30.65
N VAL A 780 28.93 -46.15 29.86
CA VAL A 780 28.53 -45.65 28.54
C VAL A 780 27.03 -45.37 28.59
N GLU A 781 26.64 -44.18 28.12
CA GLU A 781 25.26 -43.74 28.04
C GLU A 781 24.78 -43.80 26.59
N ILE A 782 23.67 -44.51 26.35
CA ILE A 782 23.09 -44.66 25.02
C ILE A 782 21.70 -44.03 25.03
N CYS A 783 21.46 -43.11 24.08
CA CYS A 783 20.22 -42.38 23.94
C CYS A 783 19.60 -42.63 22.56
N THR A 784 18.31 -42.94 22.53
CA THR A 784 17.49 -43.03 21.30
C THR A 784 16.12 -42.42 21.58
N ASP A 785 15.67 -41.53 20.70
CA ASP A 785 14.37 -40.80 20.78
C ASP A 785 14.10 -40.09 22.11
N GLY A 786 15.15 -39.49 22.70
CA GLY A 786 15.00 -38.58 23.85
C GLY A 786 14.97 -39.25 25.24
N GLU A 787 15.07 -40.57 25.33
CA GLU A 787 15.32 -41.27 26.59
C GLU A 787 16.71 -41.94 26.60
N CYS A 788 17.48 -41.73 27.68
CA CYS A 788 18.84 -42.25 27.86
C CYS A 788 18.87 -43.36 28.92
N ARG A 789 19.68 -44.39 28.70
CA ARG A 789 19.99 -45.42 29.70
C ARG A 789 21.50 -45.63 29.82
N THR A 790 21.97 -45.74 31.06
CA THR A 790 23.38 -45.97 31.40
C THR A 790 23.68 -47.47 31.50
N LEU A 791 24.72 -47.95 30.81
CA LEU A 791 25.26 -49.31 30.95
C LEU A 791 26.67 -49.23 31.57
N GLU A 792 26.91 -49.98 32.63
CA GLU A 792 28.25 -50.14 33.21
C GLU A 792 29.06 -51.16 32.39
N THR A 793 30.20 -50.75 31.84
CA THR A 793 31.02 -51.58 30.95
C THR A 793 32.43 -51.79 31.51
N GLY A 794 32.53 -52.30 32.74
CA GLY A 794 33.81 -52.79 33.32
C GLY A 794 34.96 -51.77 33.40
N TYR A 795 36.17 -52.28 33.69
CA TYR A 795 37.38 -51.50 33.98
C TYR A 795 38.33 -51.47 32.78
N ALA A 796 38.92 -50.31 32.49
CA ALA A 796 39.84 -50.12 31.35
C ALA A 796 41.30 -50.45 31.75
N ASP A 797 41.88 -51.48 31.13
CA ASP A 797 43.31 -51.80 31.24
C ASP A 797 44.18 -50.81 30.43
N ALA A 798 45.30 -50.38 31.00
CA ALA A 798 46.25 -49.45 30.37
C ALA A 798 47.04 -50.08 29.20
N PRO A 799 47.37 -49.32 28.12
CA PRO A 799 48.14 -49.87 26.99
C PRO A 799 49.61 -50.13 27.37
N LYS A 800 50.11 -51.33 27.05
CA LYS A 800 51.54 -51.67 27.07
C LYS A 800 52.24 -51.05 25.87
N ALA A 801 53.38 -50.40 26.14
CA ALA A 801 54.27 -49.84 25.12
C ALA A 801 54.83 -50.91 24.17
N ARG A 802 54.91 -50.56 22.88
CA ARG A 802 55.90 -51.07 21.95
C ARG A 802 56.47 -49.94 21.13
#